data_AF-R5PRN0-F1
#
_entry.id   AF-R5PRN0-F1
#
_cell.length_a   1.000
_cell.length_b   1.000
_cell.length_c   1.000
_cell.angle_alpha   90.00
_cell.angle_beta   90.00
_cell.angle_gamma   90.00
#
_symmetry.space_group_name_H-M   'P 1'
#
loop_
_entity.id
_entity.type
_entity.pdbx_description
1 polymer ?
#
loop_
_entity_poly.entity_id
_entity_poly.type
_entity_poly.pdbx_seq_one_letter_code
_entity_poly.pdbx_strand_id
1 'polypeptide(L)'
;MNKRLLISFAAIMGAMTSFAYNVGDYVYTHDAKFKVVGENLIANGNFASNYDGWKDYAGGALSPDYWSIETGAAEDGKGNVIQSANGGADLTGNYMYQAVPFEQGKTYVVTFKMKGVEPGTSSITQKTSNYVDVFANADGTVSKTAERFQQVATTDALNAEWTNYSYSFTDTVTGGSTGYIVVSFGQLTQGTQISDVEIREVESVFDTRISDKEIAYAKSLLAIDDFKNGRDVFNGVLEGIEAAFKGSGMDDPSTAEDALKSFVDAENLFLDANSYDVSSMINSKQLWTTKMQKANGTYGDWYVEGSGRWFHDPASDPYIVDKIQGTFNLPAGTAKIVKEMPAGKYFFSCESKGYRMAGTSAAVRYTPDYTYVVEGAKIFIGKDSVSFNLDQRNFERHFVMSSIAEGETLNAGFWHPATSVDNKLGGEVFMQTPVLRIVGDNSNGEMKTYVENYVALNAIATQANALKVMLDSAAVVSAKADYPWGKAELNDTTTKYQAVYSELSVLQPGAELFDVAADSLEQSMRIVRSAINAYYSLNAPYTDLKAQIAQANESINLPANANGDKATFQTVIDKAQGLINSATAEYNEELAQQMKDAKTELADAQSAFEATTAAFNNPSEIQIVNPFFEGAGKYQIPTGWAGVMDENSNGRWKGGSDKNYENATYVQVWRGYTAFPKNSLAQQVNVLKSGVYVLSCQTICYNENGSKDGDRNTYSGVFYYGKLTESADTIAAHMIHTNRNVGYYPEIYAVVYDKADEAETSLELGYNALNNTCCNQYTFGGNHLRYMGPKAKFDTDLAAALAASLEKGAAMYQSIASFENDATVESKTGLTYGNIYINLGHAVDYAQVAETSSQKMTAYYQLQDAIKNANVVVAGVKGIIAEPVAKIQKGVYTLTGVKVADNAANLPQGLYIVNGKKVIVK
;
A
#
# COMPACT_ATOMS: atom_id res chain seq x y z
N MET A 1 34.52 -15.26 23.29
CA MET A 1 35.47 -14.47 22.46
C MET A 1 35.81 -15.33 21.24
N ASN A 2 34.92 -15.37 20.25
CA ASN A 2 35.11 -16.14 19.01
C ASN A 2 35.31 -15.13 17.87
N LYS A 3 36.43 -15.26 17.17
CA LYS A 3 36.85 -14.37 16.08
C LYS A 3 35.78 -14.40 14.98
N ARG A 4 35.07 -13.29 14.80
CA ARG A 4 34.15 -13.08 13.68
C ARG A 4 34.97 -12.76 12.44
N LEU A 5 34.95 -13.65 11.45
CA LEU A 5 35.52 -13.39 10.14
C LEU A 5 34.65 -12.33 9.43
N LEU A 6 35.08 -11.08 9.49
CA LEU A 6 34.67 -10.02 8.57
C LEU A 6 35.76 -9.92 7.50
N ILE A 7 35.45 -10.33 6.27
CA ILE A 7 36.35 -10.20 5.13
C ILE A 7 35.79 -9.07 4.25
N SER A 8 36.55 -7.99 4.14
CA SER A 8 36.28 -6.84 3.24
C SER A 8 37.42 -6.74 2.24
N PHE A 9 37.12 -6.75 0.93
CA PHE A 9 38.11 -6.48 -0.11
C PHE A 9 37.81 -5.17 -0.81
N ALA A 10 38.81 -4.27 -0.78
CA ALA A 10 38.88 -3.08 -1.59
C ALA A 10 39.37 -3.47 -3.00
N ALA A 11 38.71 -2.97 -4.03
CA ALA A 11 39.10 -3.17 -5.42
C ALA A 11 40.51 -2.61 -5.68
N ILE A 12 41.37 -3.44 -6.26
CA ILE A 12 42.74 -3.10 -6.65
C ILE A 12 42.65 -2.22 -7.90
N MET A 13 42.98 -0.93 -7.75
CA MET A 13 43.26 -0.07 -8.90
C MET A 13 44.60 -0.52 -9.51
N GLY A 14 44.54 -1.09 -10.71
CA GLY A 14 45.72 -1.44 -11.48
C GLY A 14 46.53 -0.19 -11.84
N ALA A 15 47.75 -0.10 -11.35
CA ALA A 15 48.72 0.89 -11.78
C ALA A 15 49.11 0.62 -13.24
N MET A 16 48.74 1.50 -14.17
CA MET A 16 49.22 1.46 -15.55
C MET A 16 50.59 2.14 -15.61
N THR A 17 51.65 1.34 -15.73
CA THR A 17 53.02 1.82 -15.90
C THR A 17 53.29 2.30 -17.33
N SER A 18 54.17 3.30 -17.43
CA SER A 18 54.61 4.03 -18.62
C SER A 18 55.10 3.18 -19.81
N PHE A 19 54.28 3.00 -20.85
CA PHE A 19 54.76 2.80 -22.22
C PHE A 19 53.74 3.36 -23.22
N ALA A 20 54.21 3.89 -24.35
CA ALA A 20 53.39 4.12 -25.53
C ALA A 20 52.73 2.80 -25.94
N TYR A 21 51.42 2.79 -26.19
CA TYR A 21 50.71 1.55 -26.50
C TYR A 21 51.21 0.96 -27.83
N ASN A 22 51.30 -0.36 -27.95
CA ASN A 22 51.66 -1.06 -29.18
C ASN A 22 50.44 -1.79 -29.75
N VAL A 23 50.50 -2.16 -31.03
CA VAL A 23 49.48 -3.04 -31.62
C VAL A 23 49.44 -4.35 -30.85
N GLY A 24 48.25 -4.73 -30.39
CA GLY A 24 48.00 -5.87 -29.51
C GLY A 24 47.86 -5.52 -28.04
N ASP A 25 48.28 -4.32 -27.60
CA ASP A 25 48.10 -3.87 -26.21
C ASP A 25 46.62 -3.58 -25.93
N TYR A 26 46.26 -3.64 -24.64
CA TYR A 26 44.91 -3.36 -24.18
C TYR A 26 44.85 -2.00 -23.50
N VAL A 27 43.85 -1.21 -23.86
CA VAL A 27 43.56 0.08 -23.26
C VAL A 27 42.21 0.00 -22.56
N TYR A 28 42.19 0.39 -21.30
CA TYR A 28 40.94 0.57 -20.57
C TYR A 28 40.56 2.04 -20.68
N THR A 29 39.37 2.29 -21.22
CA THR A 29 38.72 3.57 -20.98
C THR A 29 37.85 3.43 -19.74
N HIS A 30 37.32 4.56 -19.34
CA HIS A 30 36.19 4.61 -18.45
C HIS A 30 35.04 3.65 -18.86
N ASP A 31 34.79 3.52 -20.16
CA ASP A 31 33.59 2.88 -20.70
C ASP A 31 33.75 1.40 -21.03
N ALA A 32 34.92 0.98 -21.50
CA ALA A 32 35.14 -0.38 -21.98
C ALA A 32 36.63 -0.72 -22.03
N LYS A 33 36.91 -1.98 -22.36
CA LYS A 33 38.25 -2.46 -22.72
C LYS A 33 38.36 -2.52 -24.24
N PHE A 34 39.48 -2.03 -24.73
CA PHE A 34 39.80 -1.97 -26.14
C PHE A 34 41.13 -2.64 -26.42
N LYS A 35 41.28 -3.22 -27.60
CA LYS A 35 42.55 -3.75 -28.11
C LYS A 35 43.08 -2.85 -29.21
N VAL A 36 44.34 -2.43 -29.10
CA VAL A 36 44.99 -1.58 -30.10
C VAL A 36 45.25 -2.39 -31.37
N VAL A 37 44.71 -1.92 -32.49
CA VAL A 37 44.88 -2.56 -33.81
C VAL A 37 45.62 -1.67 -34.82
N GLY A 38 45.74 -0.37 -34.55
CA GLY A 38 46.45 0.58 -35.41
C GLY A 38 47.60 1.34 -34.73
N GLU A 39 48.41 1.99 -35.56
CA GLU A 39 49.49 2.87 -35.12
C GLU A 39 48.97 4.18 -34.51
N ASN A 40 49.84 4.92 -33.80
CA ASN A 40 49.50 6.25 -33.27
C ASN A 40 49.34 7.27 -34.40
N LEU A 41 48.20 7.95 -34.43
CA LEU A 41 47.88 8.99 -35.41
C LEU A 41 48.38 10.38 -35.00
N ILE A 42 48.72 10.59 -33.73
CA ILE A 42 49.26 11.86 -33.23
C ILE A 42 50.75 11.97 -33.59
N ALA A 43 51.11 13.05 -34.29
CA ALA A 43 52.50 13.43 -34.48
C ALA A 43 53.04 14.11 -33.22
N ASN A 44 54.25 13.71 -32.79
CA ASN A 44 54.99 14.34 -31.67
C ASN A 44 54.18 14.48 -30.35
N GLY A 45 53.41 13.45 -30.00
CA GLY A 45 52.63 13.42 -28.75
C GLY A 45 53.45 13.23 -27.48
N ASN A 46 54.71 12.80 -27.61
CA ASN A 46 55.68 12.69 -26.52
C ASN A 46 56.60 13.93 -26.40
N PHE A 47 56.39 14.94 -27.25
CA PHE A 47 57.13 16.20 -27.26
C PHE A 47 58.67 16.07 -27.41
N ALA A 48 59.14 14.98 -28.04
CA ALA A 48 60.57 14.78 -28.33
C ALA A 48 61.09 15.75 -29.42
N SER A 49 60.22 16.19 -30.32
CA SER A 49 60.52 17.14 -31.40
C SER A 49 60.04 18.57 -31.08
N ASN A 50 60.09 18.98 -29.81
CA ASN A 50 59.60 20.27 -29.32
C ASN A 50 58.13 20.52 -29.73
N TYR A 51 57.85 21.60 -30.48
CA TYR A 51 56.49 22.03 -30.86
C TYR A 51 56.01 21.45 -32.20
N ASP A 52 56.85 20.71 -32.92
CA ASP A 52 56.53 20.24 -34.27
C ASP A 52 55.23 19.41 -34.27
N GLY A 53 54.34 19.67 -35.23
CA GLY A 53 53.06 18.96 -35.38
C GLY A 53 51.88 19.54 -34.57
N TRP A 54 52.13 20.40 -33.58
CA TRP A 54 51.10 21.06 -32.79
C TRP A 54 50.80 22.48 -33.27
N LYS A 55 49.52 22.89 -33.23
CA LYS A 55 49.05 24.18 -33.74
C LYS A 55 48.44 25.04 -32.65
N ASP A 56 48.62 26.36 -32.74
CA ASP A 56 47.86 27.33 -31.94
C ASP A 56 46.39 27.42 -32.40
N TYR A 57 45.54 28.17 -31.71
CA TYR A 57 44.12 28.32 -32.07
C TYR A 57 43.85 28.86 -33.49
N ALA A 58 44.74 29.69 -34.02
CA ALA A 58 44.65 30.25 -35.37
C ALA A 58 45.22 29.31 -36.45
N GLY A 59 45.73 28.13 -36.06
CA GLY A 59 46.38 27.17 -36.95
C GLY A 59 47.86 27.48 -37.22
N GLY A 60 48.46 28.39 -36.46
CA GLY A 60 49.89 28.75 -36.50
C GLY A 60 50.77 27.85 -35.63
N ALA A 61 52.07 28.15 -35.56
CA ALA A 61 53.03 27.42 -34.72
C ALA A 61 52.94 27.86 -33.25
N LEU A 62 53.20 26.94 -32.31
CA LEU A 62 53.21 27.28 -30.88
C LEU A 62 54.33 28.27 -30.54
N SER A 63 54.03 29.21 -29.64
CA SER A 63 54.99 30.22 -29.18
C SER A 63 55.68 29.81 -27.87
N PRO A 64 57.02 29.97 -27.76
CA PRO A 64 57.76 29.82 -26.52
C PRO A 64 57.34 30.78 -25.40
N ASP A 65 56.65 31.88 -25.72
CA ASP A 65 56.14 32.84 -24.73
C ASP A 65 55.00 32.24 -23.88
N TYR A 66 54.39 31.15 -24.35
CA TYR A 66 53.25 30.50 -23.70
C TYR A 66 53.48 29.02 -23.40
N TRP A 67 54.41 28.36 -24.09
CA TRP A 67 54.71 26.93 -23.94
C TRP A 67 56.21 26.69 -23.74
N SER A 68 56.58 25.87 -22.75
CA SER A 68 57.95 25.37 -22.57
C SER A 68 58.02 23.85 -22.72
N ILE A 69 59.18 23.34 -23.15
CA ILE A 69 59.46 21.89 -23.18
C ILE A 69 60.35 21.57 -21.99
N GLU A 70 59.84 20.74 -21.08
CA GLU A 70 60.60 20.31 -19.90
C GLU A 70 61.10 18.88 -20.14
N THR A 71 62.42 18.74 -20.32
CA THR A 71 63.06 17.43 -20.58
C THR A 71 63.18 16.61 -19.29
N GLY A 72 62.82 15.32 -19.35
CA GLY A 72 62.88 14.41 -18.20
C GLY A 72 61.82 14.67 -17.13
N ALA A 73 60.80 15.47 -17.44
CA ALA A 73 59.75 15.86 -16.50
C ALA A 73 58.46 15.01 -16.64
N ALA A 74 58.42 14.04 -17.56
CA ALA A 74 57.31 13.09 -17.64
C ALA A 74 57.20 12.27 -16.34
N GLU A 75 56.07 11.59 -16.15
CA GLU A 75 55.76 10.81 -14.94
C GLU A 75 56.88 9.81 -14.55
N ASP A 76 57.53 9.22 -15.55
CA ASP A 76 58.61 8.24 -15.37
C ASP A 76 60.01 8.87 -15.13
N GLY A 77 60.09 10.21 -15.14
CA GLY A 77 61.32 10.99 -15.01
C GLY A 77 62.27 10.90 -16.22
N LYS A 78 61.82 10.37 -17.36
CA LYS A 78 62.68 10.08 -18.53
C LYS A 78 62.16 10.68 -19.85
N GLY A 79 60.87 10.99 -19.94
CA GLY A 79 60.26 11.63 -21.13
C GLY A 79 60.20 13.16 -21.09
N ASN A 80 59.87 13.77 -22.23
CA ASN A 80 59.59 15.21 -22.34
C ASN A 80 58.12 15.51 -22.03
N VAL A 81 57.85 16.70 -21.51
CA VAL A 81 56.48 17.23 -21.36
C VAL A 81 56.42 18.61 -22.00
N ILE A 82 55.23 19.00 -22.47
CA ILE A 82 54.94 20.40 -22.77
C ILE A 82 54.28 21.03 -21.53
N GLN A 83 54.76 22.19 -21.13
CA GLN A 83 54.28 22.92 -19.95
C GLN A 83 53.72 24.27 -20.34
N SER A 84 52.58 24.65 -19.74
CA SER A 84 52.05 26.01 -19.85
C SER A 84 52.99 26.98 -19.13
N ALA A 85 53.76 27.76 -19.90
CA ALA A 85 54.72 28.73 -19.38
C ALA A 85 54.02 30.05 -18.95
N ASN A 86 52.85 30.34 -19.52
CA ASN A 86 52.06 31.53 -19.24
C ASN A 86 50.56 31.22 -19.19
N GLY A 87 49.97 31.33 -18.00
CA GLY A 87 48.55 31.03 -17.73
C GLY A 87 47.56 32.14 -18.12
N GLY A 88 47.99 33.18 -18.84
CA GLY A 88 47.09 34.23 -19.33
C GLY A 88 45.94 33.64 -20.16
N ALA A 89 44.71 34.14 -19.96
CA ALA A 89 43.52 33.70 -20.68
C ALA A 89 43.52 34.22 -22.13
N ASP A 90 44.44 33.68 -22.93
CA ASP A 90 44.65 34.01 -24.33
C ASP A 90 44.43 32.75 -25.18
N LEU A 91 43.45 32.81 -26.08
CA LEU A 91 43.19 31.70 -27.02
C LEU A 91 44.27 31.60 -28.09
N THR A 92 45.00 32.67 -28.42
CA THR A 92 45.98 32.65 -29.51
C THR A 92 47.35 32.16 -29.07
N GLY A 93 47.74 32.34 -27.81
CA GLY A 93 49.05 31.91 -27.28
C GLY A 93 49.00 30.66 -26.40
N ASN A 94 48.19 30.67 -25.33
CA ASN A 94 48.03 29.54 -24.39
C ASN A 94 46.95 28.57 -24.90
N TYR A 95 47.10 28.10 -26.13
CA TYR A 95 46.23 27.10 -26.72
C TYR A 95 47.03 26.24 -27.70
N MET A 96 46.79 24.93 -27.68
CA MET A 96 47.37 23.98 -28.60
C MET A 96 46.35 22.93 -29.02
N TYR A 97 46.38 22.51 -30.28
CA TYR A 97 45.58 21.39 -30.75
C TYR A 97 46.28 20.59 -31.85
N GLN A 98 45.79 19.36 -32.05
CA GLN A 98 46.07 18.54 -33.22
C GLN A 98 44.77 17.88 -33.68
N ALA A 99 44.63 17.68 -34.99
CA ALA A 99 43.47 17.04 -35.59
C ALA A 99 43.92 15.89 -36.50
N VAL A 100 43.32 14.71 -36.33
CA VAL A 100 43.65 13.51 -37.10
C VAL A 100 42.42 12.96 -37.80
N PRO A 101 42.52 12.49 -39.06
CA PRO A 101 41.37 11.93 -39.75
C PRO A 101 40.95 10.59 -39.11
N PHE A 102 39.64 10.31 -39.12
CA PHE A 102 39.11 9.00 -38.76
C PHE A 102 38.41 8.34 -39.94
N GLU A 103 38.37 7.02 -39.95
CA GLU A 103 37.70 6.24 -40.99
C GLU A 103 36.34 5.72 -40.53
N GLN A 104 35.48 5.44 -41.50
CA GLN A 104 34.11 4.98 -41.26
C GLN A 104 34.06 3.69 -40.44
N GLY A 105 33.20 3.67 -39.41
CA GLY A 105 32.87 2.48 -38.64
C GLY A 105 33.99 1.97 -37.74
N LYS A 106 35.11 2.69 -37.67
CA LYS A 106 36.23 2.38 -36.79
C LYS A 106 36.08 3.06 -35.43
N THR A 107 36.64 2.42 -34.42
CA THR A 107 36.73 2.97 -33.07
C THR A 107 38.15 3.42 -32.79
N TYR A 108 38.27 4.53 -32.09
CA TYR A 108 39.54 5.13 -31.70
C TYR A 108 39.56 5.38 -30.20
N VAL A 109 40.73 5.28 -29.60
CA VAL A 109 40.96 5.73 -28.22
C VAL A 109 41.96 6.87 -28.24
N VAL A 110 41.60 7.95 -27.55
CA VAL A 110 42.41 9.14 -27.32
C VAL A 110 42.94 9.06 -25.90
N THR A 111 44.26 9.01 -25.73
CA THR A 111 44.91 8.99 -24.42
C THR A 111 45.88 10.12 -24.27
N PHE A 112 45.99 10.68 -23.07
CA PHE A 112 47.03 11.65 -22.72
C PHE A 112 47.23 11.69 -21.20
N LYS A 113 48.36 12.25 -20.76
CA LYS A 113 48.65 12.46 -19.34
C LYS A 113 48.76 13.94 -19.04
N MET A 114 48.21 14.35 -17.91
CA MET A 114 48.37 15.73 -17.43
C MET A 114 48.73 15.78 -15.95
N LYS A 115 49.48 16.81 -15.58
CA LYS A 115 49.73 17.21 -14.21
C LYS A 115 49.36 18.68 -14.06
N GLY A 116 48.29 18.95 -13.30
CA GLY A 116 47.77 20.29 -13.03
C GLY A 116 48.46 21.00 -11.88
N VAL A 117 47.86 22.09 -11.42
CA VAL A 117 48.28 22.90 -10.26
C VAL A 117 47.05 23.17 -9.40
N GLU A 118 47.14 23.00 -8.08
CA GLU A 118 46.01 23.21 -7.16
C GLU A 118 45.60 24.69 -7.02
N PRO A 119 44.29 25.00 -6.85
CA PRO A 119 43.14 24.09 -6.88
C PRO A 119 42.63 23.89 -8.33
N GLY A 120 42.51 22.65 -8.80
CA GLY A 120 42.26 22.39 -10.23
C GLY A 120 40.92 21.73 -10.55
N THR A 121 40.15 22.34 -11.46
CA THR A 121 39.08 21.69 -12.24
C THR A 121 39.32 22.01 -13.72
N SER A 122 39.17 21.03 -14.62
CA SER A 122 39.17 21.31 -16.07
C SER A 122 37.76 21.65 -16.55
N SER A 123 37.66 22.18 -17.77
CA SER A 123 36.38 22.48 -18.42
C SER A 123 36.44 22.14 -19.90
N ILE A 124 35.38 21.52 -20.41
CA ILE A 124 35.19 21.32 -21.86
C ILE A 124 34.54 22.55 -22.53
N THR A 125 34.30 23.63 -21.79
CA THR A 125 33.71 24.87 -22.34
C THR A 125 34.81 25.79 -22.87
N GLN A 126 34.74 26.15 -24.14
CA GLN A 126 35.74 27.02 -24.75
C GLN A 126 35.82 28.37 -24.01
N LYS A 127 37.04 28.92 -23.81
CA LYS A 127 37.33 30.20 -23.11
C LYS A 127 37.18 30.19 -21.59
N THR A 128 37.03 29.03 -20.97
CA THR A 128 37.17 28.90 -19.51
C THR A 128 38.60 28.47 -19.16
N SER A 129 39.08 28.84 -17.97
CA SER A 129 40.35 28.34 -17.43
C SER A 129 40.44 26.82 -17.44
N ASN A 130 41.65 26.29 -17.67
CA ASN A 130 41.95 24.86 -17.71
C ASN A 130 41.08 24.10 -18.73
N TYR A 131 41.05 24.60 -19.97
CA TYR A 131 40.30 24.00 -21.05
C TYR A 131 41.02 22.76 -21.58
N VAL A 132 40.39 21.60 -21.45
CA VAL A 132 40.85 20.31 -22.01
C VAL A 132 39.67 19.73 -22.74
N ASP A 133 39.85 19.42 -24.02
CA ASP A 133 38.71 19.08 -24.85
C ASP A 133 39.10 18.15 -26.00
N VAL A 134 38.31 17.09 -26.13
CA VAL A 134 38.39 16.13 -27.22
C VAL A 134 37.02 16.07 -27.87
N PHE A 135 36.97 16.25 -29.18
CA PHE A 135 35.75 16.18 -29.96
C PHE A 135 36.04 15.73 -31.38
N ALA A 136 35.00 15.36 -32.13
CA ALA A 136 35.08 15.09 -33.55
C ALA A 136 34.31 16.15 -34.35
N ASN A 137 34.74 16.47 -35.56
CA ASN A 137 34.02 17.34 -36.50
C ASN A 137 34.37 17.01 -37.97
N ALA A 138 33.74 17.72 -38.91
CA ALA A 138 33.94 17.48 -40.34
C ALA A 138 35.25 18.06 -40.91
N ASP A 139 35.80 19.13 -40.32
CA ASP A 139 36.83 19.95 -40.96
C ASP A 139 38.18 20.01 -40.21
N GLY A 140 38.29 19.41 -39.03
CA GLY A 140 39.51 19.37 -38.23
C GLY A 140 39.87 20.70 -37.57
N THR A 141 38.96 21.68 -37.59
CA THR A 141 39.15 22.96 -36.92
C THR A 141 38.79 22.88 -35.44
N VAL A 142 39.17 23.89 -34.66
CA VAL A 142 38.78 24.04 -33.24
C VAL A 142 37.33 24.51 -33.05
N SER A 143 36.52 24.57 -34.13
CA SER A 143 35.17 25.11 -34.10
C SER A 143 34.16 24.08 -33.61
N LYS A 144 33.48 24.39 -32.50
CA LYS A 144 32.36 23.58 -31.99
C LYS A 144 31.06 23.73 -32.76
N THR A 145 31.01 24.66 -33.72
CA THR A 145 29.85 24.85 -34.61
C THR A 145 30.10 24.27 -36.00
N ALA A 146 31.25 23.63 -36.23
CA ALA A 146 31.51 22.90 -37.46
C ALA A 146 30.48 21.77 -37.63
N GLU A 147 30.19 21.42 -38.88
CA GLU A 147 29.35 20.26 -39.15
C GLU A 147 29.92 19.01 -38.48
N ARG A 148 29.04 18.12 -38.04
CA ARG A 148 29.38 16.87 -37.35
C ARG A 148 30.11 17.03 -36.02
N PHE A 149 30.00 18.18 -35.35
CA PHE A 149 30.52 18.33 -34.00
C PHE A 149 29.95 17.25 -33.06
N GLN A 150 30.83 16.44 -32.48
CA GLN A 150 30.51 15.42 -31.48
C GLN A 150 31.52 15.51 -30.34
N GLN A 151 31.04 15.83 -29.14
CA GLN A 151 31.86 15.85 -27.93
C GLN A 151 32.34 14.44 -27.58
N VAL A 152 33.63 14.27 -27.29
CA VAL A 152 34.26 12.98 -26.92
C VAL A 152 34.69 12.96 -25.46
N ALA A 153 35.35 14.01 -24.97
CA ALA A 153 35.73 14.14 -23.56
C ALA A 153 34.59 14.65 -22.68
N THR A 154 34.60 14.25 -21.40
CA THR A 154 33.76 14.80 -20.33
C THR A 154 34.55 15.75 -19.44
N THR A 155 33.87 16.59 -18.65
CA THR A 155 34.54 17.51 -17.72
C THR A 155 35.18 16.72 -16.56
N ASP A 156 36.51 16.69 -16.50
CA ASP A 156 37.27 16.05 -15.42
C ASP A 156 38.05 17.06 -14.57
N ALA A 157 38.37 16.75 -13.31
CA ALA A 157 39.26 17.61 -12.52
C ALA A 157 40.73 17.44 -12.96
N LEU A 158 41.49 18.53 -12.98
CA LEU A 158 42.95 18.48 -13.16
C LEU A 158 43.59 18.57 -11.78
N ASN A 159 44.33 17.55 -11.38
CA ASN A 159 44.95 17.48 -10.06
C ASN A 159 46.44 17.80 -10.14
N ALA A 160 47.07 18.15 -9.01
CA ALA A 160 48.52 18.37 -8.97
C ALA A 160 49.38 17.09 -9.14
N GLU A 161 48.75 15.92 -9.24
CA GLU A 161 49.40 14.64 -9.54
C GLU A 161 49.21 14.24 -11.01
N TRP A 162 50.14 13.45 -11.56
CA TRP A 162 49.99 12.89 -12.90
C TRP A 162 48.70 12.06 -12.99
N THR A 163 47.86 12.39 -13.96
CA THR A 163 46.58 11.74 -14.21
C THR A 163 46.54 11.28 -15.67
N ASN A 164 46.13 10.03 -15.88
CA ASN A 164 45.95 9.44 -17.21
C ASN A 164 44.49 9.64 -17.65
N TYR A 165 44.31 10.21 -18.84
CA TYR A 165 43.02 10.39 -19.48
C TYR A 165 42.90 9.44 -20.66
N SER A 166 41.74 8.81 -20.82
CA SER A 166 41.46 7.84 -21.88
C SER A 166 39.99 7.92 -22.28
N TYR A 167 39.74 8.36 -23.52
CA TYR A 167 38.41 8.54 -24.08
C TYR A 167 38.27 7.71 -25.36
N SER A 168 37.11 7.10 -25.58
CA SER A 168 36.81 6.40 -26.83
C SER A 168 35.93 7.23 -27.75
N PHE A 169 36.18 7.15 -29.05
CA PHE A 169 35.34 7.72 -30.10
C PHE A 169 34.99 6.64 -31.13
N THR A 170 33.73 6.58 -31.54
CA THR A 170 33.26 5.75 -32.66
C THR A 170 32.38 6.60 -33.56
N ASP A 171 32.58 6.52 -34.88
CA ASP A 171 31.70 7.21 -35.84
C ASP A 171 30.30 6.56 -35.82
N THR A 172 29.29 7.36 -35.49
CA THR A 172 27.89 6.91 -35.34
C THR A 172 27.06 7.09 -36.61
N VAL A 173 27.63 7.65 -37.69
CA VAL A 173 26.89 7.96 -38.91
C VAL A 173 26.77 6.72 -39.82
N THR A 174 25.54 6.23 -39.98
CA THR A 174 25.22 5.11 -40.88
C THR A 174 25.38 5.53 -42.34
N GLY A 175 26.26 4.86 -43.10
CA GLY A 175 26.52 5.13 -44.52
C GLY A 175 27.87 5.79 -44.84
N GLY A 176 28.63 6.18 -43.82
CA GLY A 176 30.02 6.64 -43.94
C GLY A 176 30.18 8.13 -44.15
N SER A 177 31.17 8.72 -43.48
CA SER A 177 31.50 10.14 -43.66
C SER A 177 32.91 10.47 -43.17
N THR A 178 33.64 11.31 -43.92
CA THR A 178 34.99 11.80 -43.57
C THR A 178 34.94 12.86 -42.48
N GLY A 179 35.81 12.77 -41.48
CA GLY A 179 35.94 13.76 -40.41
C GLY A 179 37.25 13.64 -39.66
N TYR A 180 37.40 14.44 -38.61
CA TYR A 180 38.61 14.54 -37.80
C TYR A 180 38.29 14.41 -36.31
N ILE A 181 39.17 13.74 -35.57
CA ILE A 181 39.23 13.80 -34.11
C ILE A 181 40.18 14.93 -33.74
N VAL A 182 39.71 15.89 -32.95
CA VAL A 182 40.45 17.06 -32.50
C VAL A 182 40.71 16.90 -31.00
N VAL A 183 42.00 16.95 -30.62
CA VAL A 183 42.44 17.03 -29.22
C VAL A 183 43.01 18.42 -28.98
N SER A 184 42.49 19.11 -27.96
CA SER A 184 42.84 20.50 -27.70
C SER A 184 43.02 20.80 -26.21
N PHE A 185 43.98 21.66 -25.93
CA PHE A 185 44.34 22.12 -24.59
C PHE A 185 44.52 23.62 -24.62
N GLY A 186 43.91 24.36 -23.70
CA GLY A 186 43.99 25.81 -23.71
C GLY A 186 43.67 26.48 -22.40
N GLN A 187 44.11 27.72 -22.26
CA GLN A 187 43.97 28.55 -21.07
C GLN A 187 44.36 27.78 -19.79
N LEU A 188 45.39 26.94 -19.91
CA LEU A 188 45.87 26.11 -18.82
C LEU A 188 46.54 27.01 -17.79
N THR A 189 46.40 26.65 -16.52
CA THR A 189 47.11 27.32 -15.42
C THR A 189 48.63 27.17 -15.64
N GLN A 190 49.37 28.24 -15.39
CA GLN A 190 50.83 28.22 -15.50
C GLN A 190 51.42 27.07 -14.67
N GLY A 191 52.30 26.27 -15.26
CA GLY A 191 52.88 25.08 -14.64
C GLY A 191 52.13 23.78 -14.92
N THR A 192 50.97 23.81 -15.59
CA THR A 192 50.28 22.59 -16.05
C THR A 192 51.13 21.88 -17.11
N GLN A 193 51.34 20.58 -16.96
CA GLN A 193 52.18 19.75 -17.83
C GLN A 193 51.34 18.71 -18.57
N ILE A 194 51.71 18.41 -19.83
CA ILE A 194 51.06 17.40 -20.69
C ILE A 194 52.13 16.48 -21.28
N SER A 195 51.85 15.18 -21.33
CA SER A 195 52.66 14.17 -22.03
C SER A 195 51.82 13.06 -22.65
N ASP A 196 52.47 12.23 -23.47
CA ASP A 196 51.96 10.97 -24.02
C ASP A 196 50.59 11.09 -24.71
N VAL A 197 50.42 12.11 -25.55
CA VAL A 197 49.18 12.25 -26.33
C VAL A 197 49.17 11.25 -27.48
N GLU A 198 48.21 10.34 -27.49
CA GLU A 198 48.05 9.33 -28.54
C GLU A 198 46.60 9.26 -29.00
N ILE A 199 46.41 8.97 -30.29
CA ILE A 199 45.12 8.53 -30.85
C ILE A 199 45.39 7.27 -31.63
N ARG A 200 44.74 6.16 -31.24
CA ARG A 200 44.96 4.85 -31.87
C ARG A 200 43.65 4.23 -32.29
N GLU A 201 43.68 3.52 -33.42
CA GLU A 201 42.58 2.64 -33.84
C GLU A 201 42.52 1.43 -32.91
N VAL A 202 41.31 1.09 -32.47
CA VAL A 202 41.06 0.00 -31.55
C VAL A 202 39.84 -0.83 -31.94
N GLU A 203 39.77 -2.05 -31.43
CA GLU A 203 38.57 -2.89 -31.44
C GLU A 203 38.03 -3.07 -30.02
N SER A 204 36.71 -3.06 -29.87
CA SER A 204 36.06 -3.39 -28.60
C SER A 204 36.23 -4.88 -28.31
N VAL A 205 36.71 -5.20 -27.11
CA VAL A 205 36.89 -6.58 -26.63
C VAL A 205 36.16 -6.77 -25.30
N PHE A 206 36.05 -8.01 -24.82
CA PHE A 206 35.45 -8.29 -23.52
C PHE A 206 36.20 -7.56 -22.39
N ASP A 207 35.45 -6.87 -21.52
CA ASP A 207 36.01 -6.14 -20.39
C ASP A 207 36.29 -7.07 -19.21
N THR A 208 37.57 -7.45 -19.06
CA THR A 208 38.02 -8.37 -18.01
C THR A 208 37.81 -7.85 -16.59
N ARG A 209 37.51 -6.56 -16.39
CA ARG A 209 37.08 -6.06 -15.06
C ARG A 209 35.83 -6.77 -14.56
N ILE A 210 34.98 -7.28 -15.45
CA ILE A 210 33.80 -8.08 -15.11
C ILE A 210 34.24 -9.44 -14.57
N SER A 211 35.10 -10.17 -15.29
CA SER A 211 35.60 -11.48 -14.87
C SER A 211 36.43 -11.42 -13.59
N ASP A 212 37.25 -10.38 -13.41
CA ASP A 212 38.11 -10.22 -12.23
C ASP A 212 37.29 -10.10 -10.94
N LYS A 213 36.09 -9.48 -11.01
CA LYS A 213 35.17 -9.37 -9.88
C LYS A 213 34.52 -10.71 -9.53
N GLU A 214 34.09 -11.47 -10.53
CA GLU A 214 33.55 -12.83 -10.33
C GLU A 214 34.61 -13.79 -9.77
N ILE A 215 35.85 -13.70 -10.26
CA ILE A 215 37.00 -14.46 -9.73
C ILE A 215 37.26 -14.09 -8.26
N ALA A 216 37.22 -12.80 -7.92
CA ALA A 216 37.40 -12.34 -6.54
C ALA A 216 36.28 -12.85 -5.62
N TYR A 217 35.04 -12.84 -6.10
CA TYR A 217 33.89 -13.39 -5.39
C TYR A 217 34.07 -14.90 -5.14
N ALA A 218 34.40 -15.69 -6.16
CA ALA A 218 34.64 -17.13 -6.01
C ALA A 218 35.78 -17.45 -5.02
N LYS A 219 36.88 -16.69 -5.05
CA LYS A 219 37.96 -16.80 -4.06
C LYS A 219 37.47 -16.57 -2.64
N SER A 220 36.58 -15.59 -2.46
CA SER A 220 36.00 -15.30 -1.15
C SER A 220 35.04 -16.40 -0.67
N LEU A 221 34.32 -17.09 -1.57
CA LEU A 221 33.56 -18.29 -1.23
C LEU A 221 34.47 -19.45 -0.81
N LEU A 222 35.56 -19.69 -1.54
CA LEU A 222 36.55 -20.72 -1.21
C LEU A 222 37.25 -20.43 0.13
N ALA A 223 37.30 -19.18 0.59
CA ALA A 223 37.87 -18.82 1.88
C ALA A 223 36.95 -19.14 3.09
N ILE A 224 35.68 -19.53 2.86
CA ILE A 224 34.72 -19.83 3.94
C ILE A 224 34.96 -21.26 4.46
N ASP A 225 35.38 -21.41 5.72
CA ASP A 225 35.67 -22.73 6.31
C ASP A 225 34.48 -23.71 6.27
N ASP A 226 33.25 -23.20 6.42
CA ASP A 226 32.03 -24.03 6.39
C ASP A 226 31.77 -24.63 4.99
N PHE A 227 32.31 -24.05 3.92
CA PHE A 227 32.10 -24.50 2.55
C PHE A 227 33.16 -25.52 2.13
N LYS A 228 33.11 -26.71 2.73
CA LYS A 228 34.12 -27.77 2.55
C LYS A 228 33.80 -28.72 1.38
N ASN A 229 32.53 -28.94 1.06
CA ASN A 229 32.10 -29.93 0.08
C ASN A 229 32.37 -29.43 -1.34
N GLY A 230 33.02 -30.23 -2.19
CA GLY A 230 33.31 -29.85 -3.58
C GLY A 230 34.40 -28.76 -3.75
N ARG A 231 35.10 -28.38 -2.68
CA ARG A 231 36.09 -27.29 -2.67
C ARG A 231 37.20 -27.48 -3.70
N ASP A 232 37.82 -28.66 -3.74
CA ASP A 232 38.93 -28.93 -4.66
C ASP A 232 38.49 -28.87 -6.12
N VAL A 233 37.26 -29.34 -6.40
CA VAL A 233 36.65 -29.29 -7.74
C VAL A 233 36.43 -27.83 -8.15
N PHE A 234 35.81 -27.02 -7.30
CA PHE A 234 35.54 -25.62 -7.60
C PHE A 234 36.83 -24.80 -7.71
N ASN A 235 37.84 -25.06 -6.86
CA ASN A 235 39.15 -24.43 -6.98
C ASN A 235 39.85 -24.79 -8.30
N GLY A 236 39.72 -26.04 -8.77
CA GLY A 236 40.24 -26.43 -10.09
C GLY A 236 39.56 -25.70 -11.25
N VAL A 237 38.23 -25.47 -11.16
CA VAL A 237 37.51 -24.66 -12.16
C VAL A 237 37.97 -23.20 -12.11
N LEU A 238 38.16 -22.64 -10.91
CA LEU A 238 38.68 -21.28 -10.70
C LEU A 238 40.09 -21.12 -11.33
N GLU A 239 41.01 -22.04 -11.09
CA GLU A 239 42.34 -21.99 -11.70
C GLU A 239 42.26 -22.02 -13.25
N GLY A 240 41.33 -22.80 -13.79
CA GLY A 240 41.05 -22.86 -15.22
C GLY A 240 40.51 -21.54 -15.79
N ILE A 241 39.54 -20.91 -15.11
CA ILE A 241 38.94 -19.65 -15.56
C ILE A 241 39.95 -18.51 -15.50
N GLU A 242 40.77 -18.44 -14.44
CA GLU A 242 41.84 -17.45 -14.32
C GLU A 242 42.91 -17.59 -15.41
N ALA A 243 43.25 -18.82 -15.79
CA ALA A 243 44.18 -19.07 -16.89
C ALA A 243 43.58 -18.66 -18.24
N ALA A 244 42.28 -18.90 -18.45
CA ALA A 244 41.59 -18.58 -19.70
C ALA A 244 41.50 -17.06 -19.94
N PHE A 245 41.13 -16.27 -18.92
CA PHE A 245 41.02 -14.81 -19.02
C PHE A 245 42.34 -14.06 -19.17
N LYS A 246 43.49 -14.74 -18.98
CA LYS A 246 44.82 -14.20 -19.31
C LYS A 246 45.19 -14.34 -20.78
N GLY A 247 44.46 -15.16 -21.55
CA GLY A 247 44.71 -15.40 -22.97
C GLY A 247 43.85 -14.53 -23.89
N SER A 248 44.32 -14.31 -25.13
CA SER A 248 43.57 -13.53 -26.14
C SER A 248 42.32 -14.22 -26.67
N GLY A 249 42.07 -15.48 -26.32
CA GLY A 249 40.85 -16.20 -26.68
C GLY A 249 39.60 -15.63 -26.01
N MET A 250 39.77 -14.90 -24.89
CA MET A 250 38.68 -14.22 -24.17
C MET A 250 38.50 -12.76 -24.62
N ASP A 251 39.13 -12.34 -25.72
CA ASP A 251 38.86 -11.03 -26.32
C ASP A 251 37.44 -10.99 -26.93
N ASP A 252 36.95 -12.13 -27.43
CA ASP A 252 35.60 -12.28 -27.99
C ASP A 252 34.53 -12.27 -26.87
N PRO A 253 33.60 -11.29 -26.86
CA PRO A 253 32.59 -11.18 -25.80
C PRO A 253 31.71 -12.42 -25.63
N SER A 254 31.31 -13.07 -26.72
CA SER A 254 30.45 -14.26 -26.65
C SER A 254 31.16 -15.42 -25.95
N THR A 255 32.43 -15.66 -26.32
CA THR A 255 33.26 -16.72 -25.72
C THR A 255 33.50 -16.45 -24.23
N ALA A 256 33.78 -15.20 -23.86
CA ALA A 256 33.98 -14.80 -22.47
C ALA A 256 32.71 -14.94 -21.62
N GLU A 257 31.56 -14.53 -22.16
CA GLU A 257 30.25 -14.68 -21.49
C GLU A 257 29.88 -16.14 -21.27
N ASP A 258 30.09 -17.02 -22.27
CA ASP A 258 29.86 -18.46 -22.15
C ASP A 258 30.78 -19.11 -21.09
N ALA A 259 32.04 -18.66 -21.01
CA ALA A 259 32.98 -19.12 -20.01
C ALA A 259 32.56 -18.68 -18.59
N LEU A 260 32.15 -17.42 -18.41
CA LEU A 260 31.64 -16.93 -17.12
C LEU A 260 30.35 -17.64 -16.71
N LYS A 261 29.44 -17.91 -17.66
CA LYS A 261 28.23 -18.66 -17.37
C LYS A 261 28.53 -20.07 -16.84
N SER A 262 29.41 -20.78 -17.53
CA SER A 262 29.85 -22.13 -17.10
C SER A 262 30.54 -22.09 -15.73
N PHE A 263 31.27 -21.02 -15.45
CA PHE A 263 31.91 -20.79 -14.16
C PHE A 263 30.88 -20.55 -13.03
N VAL A 264 29.87 -19.72 -13.28
CA VAL A 264 28.76 -19.46 -12.33
C VAL A 264 27.94 -20.73 -12.08
N ASP A 265 27.75 -21.60 -13.08
CA ASP A 265 27.09 -22.90 -12.88
C ASP A 265 27.89 -23.79 -11.92
N ALA A 266 29.22 -23.82 -12.03
CA ALA A 266 30.09 -24.54 -11.10
C ALA A 266 30.07 -23.92 -9.68
N GLU A 267 30.00 -22.60 -9.57
CA GLU A 267 29.79 -21.90 -8.30
C GLU A 267 28.47 -22.31 -7.64
N ASN A 268 27.38 -22.36 -8.39
CA ASN A 268 26.08 -22.76 -7.88
C ASN A 268 26.10 -24.20 -7.35
N LEU A 269 26.76 -25.13 -8.05
CA LEU A 269 26.96 -26.50 -7.56
C LEU A 269 27.76 -26.55 -6.26
N PHE A 270 28.78 -25.70 -6.12
CA PHE A 270 29.55 -25.57 -4.89
C PHE A 270 28.70 -25.01 -3.74
N LEU A 271 27.87 -24.00 -3.99
CA LEU A 271 26.92 -23.47 -3.01
C LEU A 271 25.88 -24.53 -2.62
N ASP A 272 25.33 -25.26 -3.58
CA ASP A 272 24.33 -26.34 -3.38
C ASP A 272 24.86 -27.50 -2.55
N ALA A 273 26.16 -27.80 -2.62
CA ALA A 273 26.78 -28.83 -1.79
C ALA A 273 26.98 -28.40 -0.32
N ASN A 274 26.99 -27.09 -0.03
CA ASN A 274 27.32 -26.51 1.28
C ASN A 274 26.19 -25.68 1.90
N SER A 275 25.03 -25.62 1.25
CA SER A 275 23.86 -24.88 1.71
C SER A 275 22.63 -25.25 0.90
N TYR A 276 21.46 -24.89 1.40
CA TYR A 276 20.19 -25.07 0.70
C TYR A 276 19.53 -23.71 0.43
N ASP A 277 19.05 -23.51 -0.81
CA ASP A 277 18.33 -22.30 -1.20
C ASP A 277 16.92 -22.27 -0.57
N VAL A 278 16.67 -21.24 0.22
CA VAL A 278 15.40 -21.02 0.92
C VAL A 278 14.62 -19.85 0.34
N SER A 279 15.02 -19.32 -0.82
CA SER A 279 14.37 -18.19 -1.49
C SER A 279 12.91 -18.50 -1.84
N SER A 280 12.57 -19.77 -2.08
CA SER A 280 11.18 -20.24 -2.30
C SER A 280 10.29 -20.08 -1.06
N MET A 281 10.88 -20.03 0.13
CA MET A 281 10.16 -19.75 1.37
C MET A 281 9.84 -18.25 1.49
N ILE A 282 10.47 -17.37 0.71
CA ILE A 282 10.26 -15.92 0.78
C ILE A 282 9.17 -15.53 -0.22
N ASN A 283 8.09 -14.94 0.29
CA ASN A 283 7.03 -14.35 -0.52
C ASN A 283 7.56 -13.10 -1.23
N SER A 284 8.12 -13.33 -2.39
CA SER A 284 8.81 -12.36 -3.24
C SER A 284 7.91 -11.82 -4.36
N LYS A 285 6.72 -12.41 -4.56
CA LYS A 285 5.85 -12.09 -5.70
C LYS A 285 5.49 -10.61 -5.78
N GLN A 286 5.15 -9.99 -4.65
CA GLN A 286 4.74 -8.59 -4.64
C GLN A 286 5.90 -7.66 -5.03
N LEU A 287 7.12 -7.91 -4.55
CA LEU A 287 8.26 -7.07 -4.88
C LEU A 287 8.69 -7.21 -6.35
N TRP A 288 8.79 -8.44 -6.85
CA TRP A 288 9.47 -8.75 -8.13
C TRP A 288 8.55 -9.01 -9.32
N THR A 289 7.24 -9.13 -9.12
CA THR A 289 6.29 -9.40 -10.23
C THR A 289 5.23 -8.32 -10.38
N THR A 290 5.25 -7.29 -9.53
CA THR A 290 4.29 -6.19 -9.60
C THR A 290 4.99 -4.86 -9.79
N LYS A 291 4.37 -3.98 -10.58
CA LYS A 291 4.89 -2.65 -10.83
C LYS A 291 4.86 -1.82 -9.55
N MET A 292 6.03 -1.33 -9.13
CA MET A 292 6.18 -0.45 -7.97
C MET A 292 6.47 0.99 -8.39
N GLN A 293 5.86 1.94 -7.67
CA GLN A 293 6.06 3.37 -7.89
C GLN A 293 6.19 4.09 -6.55
N LYS A 294 7.39 4.64 -6.26
CA LYS A 294 7.68 5.36 -5.00
C LYS A 294 7.32 4.52 -3.76
N ALA A 295 7.76 3.27 -3.77
CA ALA A 295 7.42 2.30 -2.75
C ALA A 295 8.07 2.64 -1.39
N ASN A 296 7.29 2.42 -0.33
CA ASN A 296 7.71 2.46 1.08
C ASN A 296 6.77 1.52 1.87
N GLY A 297 7.32 0.52 2.54
CA GLY A 297 6.56 -0.47 3.31
C GLY A 297 6.74 -1.91 2.83
N THR A 298 5.75 -2.76 3.14
CA THR A 298 5.81 -4.22 2.98
C THR A 298 5.31 -4.69 1.62
N TYR A 299 6.05 -5.61 1.00
CA TYR A 299 5.77 -6.27 -0.28
C TYR A 299 6.03 -7.78 -0.13
N GLY A 300 5.05 -8.50 0.40
CA GLY A 300 5.20 -9.89 0.82
C GLY A 300 6.10 -9.98 2.05
N ASP A 301 7.16 -10.78 1.96
CA ASP A 301 8.17 -10.87 3.04
C ASP A 301 9.28 -9.81 2.89
N TRP A 302 9.21 -8.98 1.84
CA TRP A 302 10.14 -7.88 1.62
C TRP A 302 9.62 -6.58 2.23
N TYR A 303 10.54 -5.73 2.63
CA TYR A 303 10.29 -4.42 3.19
C TYR A 303 11.28 -3.42 2.59
N VAL A 304 10.74 -2.35 1.98
CA VAL A 304 11.53 -1.26 1.40
C VAL A 304 11.30 0.03 2.17
N GLU A 305 12.36 0.74 2.55
CA GLU A 305 12.28 1.95 3.36
C GLU A 305 13.43 2.94 3.10
N GLY A 306 13.44 4.04 3.87
CA GLY A 306 14.47 5.08 3.84
C GLY A 306 14.13 6.23 2.89
N SER A 307 14.08 5.95 1.59
CA SER A 307 13.95 7.00 0.56
C SER A 307 12.53 7.32 0.10
N GLY A 308 11.62 6.34 0.17
CA GLY A 308 10.30 6.40 -0.46
C GLY A 308 10.36 6.52 -1.99
N ARG A 309 11.48 6.12 -2.61
CA ARG A 309 11.76 6.27 -4.04
C ARG A 309 12.18 4.96 -4.71
N TRP A 310 11.74 3.84 -4.14
CA TRP A 310 11.87 2.53 -4.77
C TRP A 310 10.87 2.35 -5.93
N PHE A 311 11.36 1.79 -7.03
CA PHE A 311 10.61 1.49 -8.25
C PHE A 311 10.97 0.10 -8.75
N HIS A 312 10.04 -0.48 -9.51
CA HIS A 312 10.24 -1.72 -10.24
C HIS A 312 9.22 -1.79 -11.37
N ASP A 313 9.66 -2.15 -12.57
CA ASP A 313 8.77 -2.51 -13.67
C ASP A 313 9.06 -3.97 -14.10
N PRO A 314 8.23 -4.94 -13.70
CA PRO A 314 8.52 -6.36 -13.96
C PRO A 314 8.51 -6.73 -15.45
N ALA A 315 7.99 -5.85 -16.33
CA ALA A 315 7.98 -6.08 -17.77
C ALA A 315 9.34 -5.80 -18.43
N SER A 316 10.16 -4.94 -17.84
CA SER A 316 11.42 -4.46 -18.45
C SER A 316 12.63 -4.59 -17.55
N ASP A 317 12.44 -4.63 -16.23
CA ASP A 317 13.52 -4.44 -15.27
C ASP A 317 13.71 -5.72 -14.44
N PRO A 318 14.88 -6.39 -14.51
CA PRO A 318 15.22 -7.52 -13.64
C PRO A 318 15.62 -7.09 -12.22
N TYR A 319 15.62 -5.79 -11.94
CA TYR A 319 16.07 -5.16 -10.71
C TYR A 319 14.97 -4.32 -10.07
N ILE A 320 15.11 -4.05 -8.77
CA ILE A 320 14.49 -2.89 -8.14
C ILE A 320 15.48 -1.72 -8.16
N VAL A 321 14.96 -0.50 -8.25
CA VAL A 321 15.78 0.71 -8.31
C VAL A 321 15.26 1.78 -7.36
N ASP A 322 16.15 2.36 -6.56
CA ASP A 322 15.90 3.57 -5.80
C ASP A 322 16.47 4.76 -6.59
N LYS A 323 15.61 5.70 -7.02
CA LYS A 323 16.07 6.77 -7.92
C LYS A 323 15.42 8.13 -7.77
N ILE A 324 16.22 9.16 -8.02
CA ILE A 324 15.77 10.55 -8.16
C ILE A 324 16.71 11.37 -9.05
N GLN A 325 16.16 12.32 -9.80
CA GLN A 325 16.93 13.23 -10.66
C GLN A 325 17.87 14.15 -9.87
N GLY A 326 18.89 14.67 -10.56
CA GLY A 326 19.99 15.45 -9.98
C GLY A 326 19.64 16.83 -9.42
N THR A 327 18.36 17.20 -9.29
CA THR A 327 17.93 18.44 -8.60
C THR A 327 17.53 18.20 -7.14
N PHE A 328 17.57 16.94 -6.68
CA PHE A 328 17.16 16.51 -5.35
C PHE A 328 18.24 15.60 -4.74
N ASN A 329 18.19 15.35 -3.43
CA ASN A 329 19.02 14.31 -2.82
C ASN A 329 18.29 12.97 -2.89
N LEU A 330 19.01 11.90 -3.26
CA LEU A 330 18.58 10.54 -2.94
C LEU A 330 19.06 10.24 -1.50
N PRO A 331 18.16 10.16 -0.52
CA PRO A 331 18.56 9.76 0.83
C PRO A 331 18.93 8.27 0.88
N ALA A 332 19.41 7.81 2.03
CA ALA A 332 19.67 6.39 2.25
C ALA A 332 18.39 5.56 2.07
N GLY A 333 18.54 4.37 1.50
CA GLY A 333 17.47 3.44 1.21
C GLY A 333 17.80 2.03 1.66
N THR A 334 16.79 1.21 1.89
CA THR A 334 16.94 -0.19 2.31
C THR A 334 15.89 -1.06 1.64
N ALA A 335 16.30 -2.24 1.19
CA ALA A 335 15.43 -3.31 0.74
C ALA A 335 15.83 -4.59 1.49
N LYS A 336 14.92 -5.14 2.29
CA LYS A 336 15.23 -6.25 3.22
C LYS A 336 14.10 -7.26 3.33
N ILE A 337 14.45 -8.50 3.62
CA ILE A 337 13.56 -9.61 3.95
C ILE A 337 13.35 -9.61 5.47
N VAL A 338 12.09 -9.72 5.91
CA VAL A 338 11.73 -9.89 7.32
C VAL A 338 10.80 -11.09 7.46
N LYS A 339 11.29 -12.21 7.98
CA LYS A 339 10.52 -13.45 8.07
C LYS A 339 11.00 -14.38 9.18
N GLU A 340 10.09 -15.08 9.85
CA GLU A 340 10.46 -16.22 10.71
C GLU A 340 10.99 -17.37 9.85
N MET A 341 12.17 -17.87 10.21
CA MET A 341 12.92 -18.86 9.45
C MET A 341 13.54 -19.88 10.42
N PRO A 342 13.89 -21.11 9.98
CA PRO A 342 14.52 -22.08 10.87
C PRO A 342 15.81 -21.52 11.47
N ALA A 343 16.12 -21.89 12.71
CA ALA A 343 17.39 -21.53 13.32
C ALA A 343 18.55 -22.09 12.48
N GLY A 344 19.64 -21.34 12.38
CA GLY A 344 20.79 -21.77 11.60
C GLY A 344 21.69 -20.63 11.13
N LYS A 345 22.75 -20.98 10.42
CA LYS A 345 23.63 -20.02 9.76
C LYS A 345 23.09 -19.73 8.37
N TYR A 346 22.91 -18.46 8.04
CA TYR A 346 22.39 -18.00 6.76
C TYR A 346 23.49 -17.33 5.95
N PHE A 347 23.34 -17.44 4.64
CA PHE A 347 24.08 -16.75 3.60
C PHE A 347 23.08 -15.88 2.84
N PHE A 348 23.38 -14.59 2.69
CA PHE A 348 22.60 -13.67 1.88
C PHE A 348 23.53 -12.96 0.90
N SER A 349 23.17 -12.97 -0.37
CA SER A 349 23.85 -12.21 -1.42
C SER A 349 22.85 -11.47 -2.29
N CYS A 350 23.31 -10.40 -2.92
CA CYS A 350 22.60 -9.75 -4.00
C CYS A 350 23.61 -9.06 -4.92
N GLU A 351 23.17 -8.73 -6.12
CA GLU A 351 23.91 -7.86 -7.02
C GLU A 351 23.43 -6.43 -6.87
N SER A 352 24.38 -5.49 -6.83
CA SER A 352 24.06 -4.08 -6.71
C SER A 352 24.99 -3.20 -7.53
N LYS A 353 24.50 -2.02 -7.91
CA LYS A 353 25.27 -0.95 -8.54
C LYS A 353 24.62 0.39 -8.25
N GLY A 354 25.32 1.50 -8.44
CA GLY A 354 24.69 2.80 -8.30
C GLY A 354 25.62 3.97 -8.50
N TYR A 355 25.01 5.12 -8.79
CA TYR A 355 25.70 6.35 -9.14
C TYR A 355 24.89 7.57 -8.69
N ARG A 356 25.57 8.72 -8.59
CA ARG A 356 24.90 10.04 -8.54
C ARG A 356 24.72 10.60 -9.96
N MET A 357 23.98 11.69 -10.11
CA MET A 357 23.88 12.40 -11.39
C MET A 357 25.03 13.40 -11.56
N ALA A 358 25.41 13.68 -12.82
CA ALA A 358 26.51 14.56 -13.20
C ALA A 358 26.25 16.06 -12.94
N GLY A 359 25.01 16.47 -12.71
CA GLY A 359 24.71 17.85 -12.34
C GLY A 359 23.23 18.15 -12.15
N THR A 360 22.93 19.42 -11.88
CA THR A 360 21.56 19.91 -11.60
C THR A 360 20.89 20.52 -12.84
N SER A 361 21.64 20.80 -13.91
CA SER A 361 21.12 21.46 -15.11
C SER A 361 20.28 20.50 -15.97
N ALA A 362 19.39 21.04 -16.81
CA ALA A 362 18.51 20.22 -17.65
C ALA A 362 19.25 19.25 -18.58
N ALA A 363 20.48 19.60 -18.99
CA ALA A 363 21.31 18.79 -19.88
C ALA A 363 21.95 17.57 -19.20
N VAL A 364 22.13 17.60 -17.88
CA VAL A 364 22.90 16.57 -17.15
C VAL A 364 22.19 15.99 -15.91
N ARG A 365 20.99 16.49 -15.56
CA ARG A 365 20.23 16.03 -14.38
C ARG A 365 19.72 14.58 -14.43
N TYR A 366 19.84 13.92 -15.57
CA TYR A 366 19.56 12.50 -15.80
C TYR A 366 20.78 11.74 -16.32
N THR A 367 21.95 12.40 -16.36
CA THR A 367 23.20 11.82 -16.84
C THR A 367 23.94 11.27 -15.62
N PRO A 368 24.31 9.98 -15.60
CA PRO A 368 25.11 9.41 -14.52
C PRO A 368 26.48 10.10 -14.40
N ASP A 369 26.93 10.34 -13.17
CA ASP A 369 28.33 10.65 -12.86
C ASP A 369 29.05 9.34 -12.53
N TYR A 370 29.69 8.78 -13.54
CA TYR A 370 30.42 7.54 -13.40
C TYR A 370 31.85 7.74 -12.84
N THR A 371 32.26 8.98 -12.54
CA THR A 371 33.57 9.27 -11.92
C THR A 371 33.50 9.32 -10.40
N TYR A 372 32.28 9.40 -9.85
CA TYR A 372 32.05 9.47 -8.41
C TYR A 372 31.65 8.11 -7.83
N VAL A 373 32.42 7.68 -6.84
CA VAL A 373 32.16 6.43 -6.12
C VAL A 373 31.21 6.67 -4.96
N VAL A 374 30.08 5.95 -4.94
CA VAL A 374 29.18 5.94 -3.78
C VAL A 374 29.71 4.94 -2.77
N GLU A 375 30.31 5.45 -1.70
CA GLU A 375 30.96 4.64 -0.66
C GLU A 375 30.01 4.23 0.46
N GLY A 376 30.21 3.04 1.01
CA GLY A 376 29.58 2.61 2.26
C GLY A 376 28.25 1.88 2.12
N ALA A 377 27.87 1.44 0.91
CA ALA A 377 26.76 0.50 0.73
C ALA A 377 27.01 -0.80 1.50
N LYS A 378 25.93 -1.47 1.90
CA LYS A 378 26.00 -2.65 2.76
C LYS A 378 25.02 -3.71 2.33
N ILE A 379 25.43 -4.95 2.54
CA ILE A 379 24.52 -6.08 2.70
C ILE A 379 24.61 -6.57 4.14
N PHE A 380 23.52 -7.12 4.66
CA PHE A 380 23.44 -7.48 6.08
C PHE A 380 22.55 -8.69 6.34
N ILE A 381 22.81 -9.35 7.46
CA ILE A 381 21.91 -10.29 8.14
C ILE A 381 21.94 -9.96 9.63
N GLY A 382 20.79 -9.59 10.17
CA GLY A 382 20.65 -9.09 11.53
C GLY A 382 21.52 -7.86 11.75
N LYS A 383 22.50 -8.00 12.66
CA LYS A 383 23.47 -6.93 12.99
C LYS A 383 24.80 -7.06 12.24
N ASP A 384 25.03 -8.17 11.57
CA ASP A 384 26.27 -8.41 10.83
C ASP A 384 26.11 -7.88 9.40
N SER A 385 27.15 -7.23 8.88
CA SER A 385 27.11 -6.60 7.57
C SER A 385 28.49 -6.58 6.90
N VAL A 386 28.48 -6.47 5.58
CA VAL A 386 29.67 -6.23 4.76
C VAL A 386 29.46 -4.90 4.03
N SER A 387 30.42 -3.98 4.19
CA SER A 387 30.41 -2.69 3.51
C SER A 387 31.25 -2.73 2.24
N PHE A 388 30.80 -2.05 1.20
CA PHE A 388 31.48 -1.94 -0.10
C PHE A 388 31.13 -0.62 -0.79
N ASN A 389 31.85 -0.34 -1.86
CA ASN A 389 31.60 0.80 -2.74
C ASN A 389 30.74 0.33 -3.90
N LEU A 390 29.72 1.11 -4.29
CA LEU A 390 28.90 0.75 -5.44
C LEU A 390 29.68 1.04 -6.72
N ASP A 391 29.80 0.04 -7.60
CA ASP A 391 30.21 0.25 -8.98
C ASP A 391 29.15 1.07 -9.71
N GLN A 392 29.58 2.02 -10.53
CA GLN A 392 28.68 2.98 -11.15
C GLN A 392 28.02 2.43 -12.43
N ARG A 393 28.47 1.28 -12.96
CA ARG A 393 28.11 0.77 -14.29
C ARG A 393 27.64 -0.68 -14.26
N ASN A 394 28.43 -1.52 -13.61
CA ASN A 394 28.29 -2.96 -13.58
C ASN A 394 27.68 -3.41 -12.27
N PHE A 395 26.85 -4.44 -12.33
CA PHE A 395 26.39 -5.11 -11.12
C PHE A 395 27.54 -5.86 -10.48
N GLU A 396 27.71 -5.67 -9.17
CA GLU A 396 28.66 -6.45 -8.37
C GLU A 396 27.92 -7.27 -7.34
N ARG A 397 28.32 -8.54 -7.21
CA ARG A 397 27.78 -9.47 -6.22
C ARG A 397 28.57 -9.37 -4.93
N HIS A 398 27.85 -9.20 -3.83
CA HIS A 398 28.42 -9.26 -2.48
C HIS A 398 27.60 -10.25 -1.64
N PHE A 399 28.23 -10.89 -0.65
CA PHE A 399 27.53 -11.75 0.31
C PHE A 399 27.91 -11.48 1.78
N VAL A 400 27.03 -11.88 2.68
CA VAL A 400 27.23 -11.85 4.13
C VAL A 400 26.68 -13.14 4.74
N MET A 401 27.30 -13.59 5.84
CA MET A 401 26.82 -14.74 6.61
C MET A 401 26.60 -14.37 8.07
N SER A 402 25.52 -14.84 8.66
CA SER A 402 25.25 -14.68 10.10
C SER A 402 24.38 -15.83 10.61
N SER A 403 24.31 -15.99 11.93
CA SER A 403 23.48 -17.01 12.58
C SER A 403 22.21 -16.38 13.13
N ILE A 404 21.08 -17.04 12.89
CA ILE A 404 19.77 -16.72 13.45
C ILE A 404 19.45 -17.75 14.52
N ALA A 405 19.14 -17.29 15.74
CA ALA A 405 18.77 -18.17 16.83
C ALA A 405 17.32 -18.67 16.71
N GLU A 406 16.97 -19.71 17.47
CA GLU A 406 15.60 -20.20 17.53
C GLU A 406 14.65 -19.11 18.02
N GLY A 407 13.55 -18.90 17.27
CA GLY A 407 12.57 -17.85 17.55
C GLY A 407 12.97 -16.44 17.11
N GLU A 408 14.16 -16.23 16.55
CA GLU A 408 14.53 -14.94 15.96
C GLU A 408 14.01 -14.80 14.53
N THR A 409 13.47 -13.62 14.20
CA THR A 409 13.09 -13.27 12.84
C THR A 409 14.33 -12.97 12.01
N LEU A 410 14.45 -13.60 10.84
CA LEU A 410 15.46 -13.23 9.85
C LEU A 410 15.24 -11.79 9.40
N ASN A 411 16.32 -11.01 9.40
CA ASN A 411 16.35 -9.65 8.86
C ASN A 411 17.57 -9.51 7.96
N ALA A 412 17.41 -9.73 6.65
CA ALA A 412 18.52 -9.78 5.70
C ALA A 412 18.25 -8.88 4.50
N GLY A 413 19.24 -8.15 4.01
CA GLY A 413 18.97 -7.21 2.92
C GLY A 413 20.15 -6.37 2.45
N PHE A 414 19.81 -5.40 1.63
CA PHE A 414 20.70 -4.40 1.06
C PHE A 414 20.34 -3.00 1.59
N TRP A 415 21.37 -2.23 1.89
CA TRP A 415 21.30 -0.84 2.34
C TRP A 415 22.26 0.00 1.51
N HIS A 416 21.83 1.18 1.08
CA HIS A 416 22.74 2.17 0.49
C HIS A 416 22.67 3.50 1.25
N PRO A 417 23.79 4.23 1.33
CA PRO A 417 23.80 5.59 1.86
C PRO A 417 23.16 6.56 0.88
N ALA A 418 23.09 7.84 1.28
CA ALA A 418 22.79 8.90 0.33
C ALA A 418 23.85 8.94 -0.78
N THR A 419 23.45 9.08 -2.04
CA THR A 419 24.36 9.06 -3.20
C THR A 419 25.18 10.34 -3.35
N SER A 420 24.83 11.41 -2.64
CA SER A 420 25.64 12.63 -2.57
C SER A 420 25.52 13.28 -1.20
N VAL A 421 26.66 13.57 -0.57
CA VAL A 421 26.73 14.19 0.76
C VAL A 421 26.58 15.72 0.71
N ASP A 422 27.00 16.36 -0.39
CA ASP A 422 27.22 17.82 -0.40
C ASP A 422 26.41 18.61 -1.47
N ASN A 423 26.01 18.00 -2.59
CA ASN A 423 25.70 18.76 -3.82
C ASN A 423 24.29 18.60 -4.42
N LYS A 424 23.33 17.94 -3.73
CA LYS A 424 21.96 17.74 -4.27
C LYS A 424 21.91 17.04 -5.62
N LEU A 425 22.78 16.05 -5.83
CA LEU A 425 23.02 15.45 -7.15
C LEU A 425 22.22 14.16 -7.44
N GLY A 426 21.20 13.84 -6.64
CA GLY A 426 20.32 12.70 -6.86
C GLY A 426 21.09 11.40 -7.10
N GLY A 427 20.51 10.48 -7.84
CA GLY A 427 21.18 9.24 -8.22
C GLY A 427 20.21 8.10 -8.49
N GLU A 428 20.78 6.97 -8.90
CA GLU A 428 20.08 5.71 -9.03
C GLU A 428 20.91 4.60 -8.36
N VAL A 429 20.26 3.78 -7.54
CA VAL A 429 20.85 2.60 -6.91
C VAL A 429 19.99 1.40 -7.23
N PHE A 430 20.62 0.34 -7.72
CA PHE A 430 19.97 -0.85 -8.24
C PHE A 430 20.30 -2.05 -7.37
N MET A 431 19.32 -2.94 -7.20
CA MET A 431 19.48 -4.23 -6.54
C MET A 431 18.78 -5.31 -7.35
N GLN A 432 19.45 -6.44 -7.59
CA GLN A 432 18.87 -7.61 -8.25
C GLN A 432 19.40 -8.92 -7.66
N THR A 433 18.85 -10.02 -8.19
CA THR A 433 19.29 -11.41 -7.93
C THR A 433 19.57 -11.70 -6.45
N PRO A 434 18.63 -11.39 -5.52
CA PRO A 434 18.82 -11.76 -4.13
C PRO A 434 18.82 -13.29 -4.00
N VAL A 435 19.79 -13.82 -3.25
CA VAL A 435 19.91 -15.24 -2.94
C VAL A 435 20.00 -15.37 -1.44
N LEU A 436 19.10 -16.18 -0.86
CA LEU A 436 19.07 -16.49 0.56
C LEU A 436 19.21 -18.00 0.76
N ARG A 437 20.23 -18.41 1.50
CA ARG A 437 20.55 -19.83 1.71
C ARG A 437 20.77 -20.11 3.18
N ILE A 438 20.39 -21.30 3.63
CA ILE A 438 20.79 -21.82 4.95
C ILE A 438 22.01 -22.73 4.77
N VAL A 439 23.05 -22.46 5.55
CA VAL A 439 24.39 -23.05 5.43
C VAL A 439 24.46 -24.35 6.22
N GLY A 440 24.99 -25.40 5.60
CA GLY A 440 25.18 -26.72 6.18
C GLY A 440 25.45 -27.77 5.11
N ASP A 441 25.86 -28.97 5.51
CA ASP A 441 26.15 -30.04 4.56
C ASP A 441 24.89 -30.42 3.78
N ASN A 442 24.89 -30.20 2.47
CA ASN A 442 23.77 -30.53 1.60
C ASN A 442 24.20 -31.49 0.47
N SER A 443 25.40 -32.07 0.57
CA SER A 443 25.94 -33.00 -0.43
C SER A 443 25.04 -34.23 -0.64
N ASN A 444 24.32 -34.65 0.40
CA ASN A 444 23.34 -35.74 0.38
C ASN A 444 21.89 -35.27 0.65
N GLY A 445 21.61 -33.97 0.57
CA GLY A 445 20.27 -33.41 0.81
C GLY A 445 19.88 -33.21 2.28
N GLU A 446 20.82 -33.28 3.23
CA GLU A 446 20.50 -33.17 4.67
C GLU A 446 19.90 -31.80 5.04
N MET A 447 20.48 -30.70 4.51
CA MET A 447 19.90 -29.36 4.73
C MET A 447 18.54 -29.18 4.07
N LYS A 448 18.33 -29.77 2.89
CA LYS A 448 17.00 -29.82 2.27
C LYS A 448 15.99 -30.49 3.21
N THR A 449 16.31 -31.68 3.71
CA THR A 449 15.44 -32.41 4.64
C THR A 449 15.21 -31.65 5.95
N TYR A 450 16.22 -30.98 6.49
CA TYR A 450 16.07 -30.12 7.67
C TYR A 450 15.04 -29.01 7.45
N VAL A 451 15.10 -28.31 6.31
CA VAL A 451 14.17 -27.24 5.97
C VAL A 451 12.76 -27.79 5.70
N GLU A 452 12.62 -28.90 4.96
CA GLU A 452 11.33 -29.54 4.70
C GLU A 452 10.66 -29.99 6.02
N ASN A 453 11.42 -30.57 6.94
CA ASN A 453 10.93 -30.95 8.27
C ASN A 453 10.47 -29.75 9.09
N TYR A 454 11.19 -28.62 9.04
CA TYR A 454 10.78 -27.39 9.70
C TYR A 454 9.44 -26.86 9.17
N VAL A 455 9.26 -26.87 7.84
CA VAL A 455 8.00 -26.46 7.20
C VAL A 455 6.85 -27.38 7.64
N ALA A 456 7.07 -28.70 7.64
CA ALA A 456 6.07 -29.67 8.09
C ALA A 456 5.69 -29.48 9.56
N LEU A 457 6.67 -29.30 10.47
CA LEU A 457 6.43 -29.04 11.89
C LEU A 457 5.58 -27.77 12.11
N ASN A 458 5.89 -26.68 11.41
CA ASN A 458 5.10 -25.45 11.49
C ASN A 458 3.67 -25.64 10.98
N ALA A 459 3.48 -26.41 9.90
CA ALA A 459 2.16 -26.74 9.38
C ALA A 459 1.36 -27.59 10.39
N ILE A 460 1.97 -28.60 11.00
CA ILE A 460 1.38 -29.42 12.06
C ILE A 460 0.95 -28.53 13.24
N ALA A 461 1.82 -27.65 13.72
CA ALA A 461 1.53 -26.76 14.85
C ALA A 461 0.34 -25.82 14.56
N THR A 462 0.30 -25.27 13.34
CA THR A 462 -0.80 -24.38 12.91
C THR A 462 -2.13 -25.13 12.84
N GLN A 463 -2.16 -26.31 12.23
CA GLN A 463 -3.39 -27.09 12.10
C GLN A 463 -3.83 -27.69 13.44
N ALA A 464 -2.88 -28.07 14.30
CA ALA A 464 -3.16 -28.49 15.67
C ALA A 464 -3.87 -27.37 16.45
N ASN A 465 -3.36 -26.13 16.38
CA ASN A 465 -4.01 -24.99 17.04
C ASN A 465 -5.43 -24.75 16.49
N ALA A 466 -5.63 -24.81 15.17
CA ALA A 466 -6.96 -24.66 14.57
C ALA A 466 -7.96 -25.74 15.04
N LEU A 467 -7.54 -27.01 15.08
CA LEU A 467 -8.35 -28.10 15.62
C LEU A 467 -8.65 -27.89 17.11
N LYS A 468 -7.66 -27.47 17.91
CA LYS A 468 -7.86 -27.21 19.34
C LYS A 468 -8.94 -26.16 19.60
N VAL A 469 -8.91 -25.06 18.86
CA VAL A 469 -9.93 -24.01 18.95
C VAL A 469 -11.33 -24.54 18.61
N MET A 470 -11.45 -25.40 17.60
CA MET A 470 -12.74 -26.03 17.26
C MET A 470 -13.21 -27.02 18.33
N LEU A 471 -12.30 -27.83 18.90
CA LEU A 471 -12.62 -28.75 20.01
C LEU A 471 -13.11 -27.97 21.24
N ASP A 472 -12.45 -26.87 21.59
CA ASP A 472 -12.86 -26.01 22.70
C ASP A 472 -14.22 -25.37 22.44
N SER A 473 -14.48 -24.96 21.19
CA SER A 473 -15.78 -24.44 20.76
C SER A 473 -16.87 -25.50 20.88
N ALA A 474 -16.61 -26.74 20.46
CA ALA A 474 -17.56 -27.85 20.60
C ALA A 474 -17.92 -28.12 22.07
N ALA A 475 -16.92 -28.12 22.96
CA ALA A 475 -17.14 -28.27 24.40
C ALA A 475 -18.03 -27.16 24.97
N VAL A 476 -17.75 -25.89 24.62
CA VAL A 476 -18.58 -24.74 25.04
C VAL A 476 -20.01 -24.85 24.52
N VAL A 477 -20.19 -25.21 23.25
CA VAL A 477 -21.52 -25.32 22.61
C VAL A 477 -22.34 -26.45 23.23
N SER A 478 -21.72 -27.62 23.46
CA SER A 478 -22.38 -28.77 24.10
C SER A 478 -22.87 -28.46 25.54
N ALA A 479 -22.25 -27.49 26.22
CA ALA A 479 -22.59 -27.10 27.58
C ALA A 479 -23.81 -26.17 27.67
N LYS A 480 -24.28 -25.61 26.55
CA LYS A 480 -25.43 -24.69 26.54
C LYS A 480 -26.72 -25.43 26.91
N ALA A 481 -27.42 -24.89 27.90
CA ALA A 481 -28.66 -25.48 28.42
C ALA A 481 -29.83 -25.37 27.42
N ASP A 482 -29.77 -24.44 26.47
CA ASP A 482 -30.84 -24.18 25.50
C ASP A 482 -30.85 -25.14 24.29
N TYR A 483 -30.00 -26.16 24.27
CA TYR A 483 -29.88 -27.12 23.18
C TYR A 483 -30.13 -28.56 23.69
N PRO A 484 -31.40 -28.99 23.71
CA PRO A 484 -31.78 -30.28 24.30
C PRO A 484 -31.25 -31.50 23.54
N TRP A 485 -31.02 -31.41 22.22
CA TRP A 485 -30.77 -32.56 21.35
C TRP A 485 -29.34 -32.66 20.84
N GLY A 486 -28.85 -33.87 20.57
CA GLY A 486 -27.59 -34.12 19.84
C GLY A 486 -26.31 -33.97 20.66
N LYS A 487 -26.42 -33.88 21.99
CA LYS A 487 -25.27 -33.59 22.88
C LYS A 487 -24.29 -34.75 22.97
N ALA A 488 -24.80 -35.99 22.99
CA ALA A 488 -23.96 -37.17 23.03
C ALA A 488 -23.11 -37.29 21.75
N GLU A 489 -23.73 -37.08 20.59
CA GLU A 489 -23.08 -37.18 19.28
C GLU A 489 -21.98 -36.11 19.09
N LEU A 490 -22.23 -34.88 19.55
CA LEU A 490 -21.21 -33.82 19.55
C LEU A 490 -20.06 -34.15 20.50
N ASN A 491 -20.35 -34.69 21.69
CA ASN A 491 -19.33 -35.09 22.66
C ASN A 491 -18.50 -36.29 22.19
N ASP A 492 -19.11 -37.27 21.53
CA ASP A 492 -18.42 -38.42 20.95
C ASP A 492 -17.48 -37.96 19.83
N THR A 493 -17.95 -37.06 18.97
CA THR A 493 -17.12 -36.45 17.92
C THR A 493 -15.95 -35.67 18.53
N THR A 494 -16.21 -34.85 19.55
CA THR A 494 -15.20 -34.06 20.25
C THR A 494 -14.15 -34.96 20.89
N THR A 495 -14.58 -36.04 21.57
CA THR A 495 -13.68 -37.01 22.21
C THR A 495 -12.80 -37.73 21.20
N LYS A 496 -13.40 -38.19 20.08
CA LYS A 496 -12.65 -38.86 19.01
C LYS A 496 -11.55 -37.95 18.45
N TYR A 497 -11.86 -36.70 18.12
CA TYR A 497 -10.88 -35.80 17.52
C TYR A 497 -9.94 -35.13 18.54
N GLN A 498 -10.27 -35.14 19.83
CA GLN A 498 -9.32 -34.83 20.90
C GLN A 498 -8.19 -35.88 20.98
N ALA A 499 -8.49 -37.16 20.73
CA ALA A 499 -7.47 -38.19 20.64
C ALA A 499 -6.56 -37.97 19.42
N VAL A 500 -7.14 -37.70 18.24
CA VAL A 500 -6.38 -37.37 17.01
C VAL A 500 -5.49 -36.15 17.21
N TYR A 501 -6.01 -35.08 17.83
CA TYR A 501 -5.21 -33.91 18.18
C TYR A 501 -4.00 -34.29 19.06
N SER A 502 -4.23 -35.09 20.10
CA SER A 502 -3.19 -35.44 21.08
C SER A 502 -2.10 -36.32 20.49
N GLU A 503 -2.45 -37.17 19.51
CA GLU A 503 -1.51 -38.01 18.78
C GLU A 503 -0.69 -37.21 17.75
N LEU A 504 -1.35 -36.46 16.88
CA LEU A 504 -0.70 -35.84 15.72
C LEU A 504 0.03 -34.53 16.04
N SER A 505 -0.41 -33.76 17.05
CA SER A 505 0.16 -32.44 17.36
C SER A 505 1.59 -32.48 17.93
N VAL A 506 2.05 -33.64 18.38
CA VAL A 506 3.36 -33.82 19.01
C VAL A 506 4.35 -34.61 18.15
N LEU A 507 3.93 -35.04 16.95
CA LEU A 507 4.76 -35.84 16.06
C LEU A 507 6.06 -35.10 15.68
N GLN A 508 7.13 -35.87 15.58
CA GLN A 508 8.46 -35.40 15.21
C GLN A 508 8.87 -36.03 13.87
N PRO A 509 9.82 -35.41 13.14
CA PRO A 509 10.33 -35.97 11.89
C PRO A 509 10.77 -37.43 12.03
N GLY A 510 10.38 -38.27 11.07
CA GLY A 510 10.67 -39.71 11.05
C GLY A 510 9.64 -40.59 11.78
N ALA A 511 8.64 -40.00 12.45
CA ALA A 511 7.51 -40.76 12.99
C ALA A 511 6.56 -41.24 11.88
N GLU A 512 5.86 -42.35 12.12
CA GLU A 512 4.78 -42.82 11.24
C GLU A 512 3.70 -41.72 11.14
N LEU A 513 3.18 -41.46 9.93
CA LEU A 513 2.19 -40.43 9.61
C LEU A 513 2.66 -38.96 9.69
N PHE A 514 3.93 -38.67 10.00
CA PHE A 514 4.42 -37.28 10.08
C PHE A 514 4.08 -36.44 8.83
N ASP A 515 4.32 -37.00 7.63
CA ASP A 515 4.11 -36.31 6.36
C ASP A 515 2.64 -35.96 6.06
N VAL A 516 1.69 -36.65 6.69
CA VAL A 516 0.24 -36.45 6.51
C VAL A 516 -0.45 -35.85 7.72
N ALA A 517 0.30 -35.55 8.79
CA ALA A 517 -0.24 -35.11 10.07
C ALA A 517 -0.95 -33.75 9.96
N ALA A 518 -0.37 -32.79 9.25
CA ALA A 518 -0.97 -31.47 9.04
C ALA A 518 -2.33 -31.56 8.33
N ASP A 519 -2.40 -32.29 7.22
CA ASP A 519 -3.63 -32.49 6.45
C ASP A 519 -4.70 -33.25 7.27
N SER A 520 -4.29 -34.25 8.05
CA SER A 520 -5.18 -35.03 8.92
C SER A 520 -5.75 -34.18 10.06
N LEU A 521 -4.96 -33.27 10.63
CA LEU A 521 -5.40 -32.30 11.63
C LEU A 521 -6.40 -31.29 11.01
N GLU A 522 -6.13 -30.79 9.80
CA GLU A 522 -7.05 -29.90 9.10
C GLU A 522 -8.39 -30.60 8.79
N GLN A 523 -8.35 -31.83 8.29
CA GLN A 523 -9.55 -32.60 8.01
C GLN A 523 -10.36 -32.84 9.30
N SER A 524 -9.69 -33.18 10.40
CA SER A 524 -10.30 -33.34 11.71
C SER A 524 -11.00 -32.05 12.18
N MET A 525 -10.34 -30.90 12.00
CA MET A 525 -10.92 -29.58 12.31
C MET A 525 -12.21 -29.34 11.53
N ARG A 526 -12.20 -29.63 10.23
CA ARG A 526 -13.38 -29.50 9.36
C ARG A 526 -14.53 -30.40 9.81
N ILE A 527 -14.24 -31.62 10.26
CA ILE A 527 -15.26 -32.56 10.75
C ILE A 527 -15.88 -32.06 12.07
N VAL A 528 -15.07 -31.61 13.03
CA VAL A 528 -15.57 -31.02 14.29
C VAL A 528 -16.45 -29.80 14.00
N ARG A 529 -16.02 -28.92 13.09
CA ARG A 529 -16.83 -27.77 12.66
C ARG A 529 -18.17 -28.19 12.07
N SER A 530 -18.18 -29.22 11.22
CA SER A 530 -19.41 -29.76 10.64
C SER A 530 -20.35 -30.32 11.71
N ALA A 531 -19.81 -30.98 12.75
CA ALA A 531 -20.60 -31.50 13.87
C ALA A 531 -21.22 -30.37 14.70
N ILE A 532 -20.49 -29.29 14.97
CA ILE A 532 -21.03 -28.08 15.63
C ILE A 532 -22.20 -27.51 14.82
N ASN A 533 -22.05 -27.37 13.50
CA ASN A 533 -23.12 -26.84 12.64
C ASN A 533 -24.35 -27.75 12.65
N ALA A 534 -24.17 -29.06 12.55
CA ALA A 534 -25.25 -30.03 12.63
C ALA A 534 -25.98 -29.95 13.97
N TYR A 535 -25.24 -29.78 15.08
CA TYR A 535 -25.80 -29.60 16.41
C TYR A 535 -26.68 -28.35 16.52
N TYR A 536 -26.23 -27.21 15.97
CA TYR A 536 -27.05 -26.00 15.89
C TYR A 536 -28.31 -26.19 15.04
N SER A 537 -28.18 -26.78 13.85
CA SER A 537 -29.32 -27.03 12.96
C SER A 537 -30.36 -27.97 13.58
N LEU A 538 -29.92 -28.99 14.32
CA LEU A 538 -30.81 -29.92 15.01
C LEU A 538 -31.68 -29.21 16.06
N ASN A 539 -31.10 -28.25 16.80
CA ASN A 539 -31.77 -27.54 17.89
C ASN A 539 -32.49 -26.25 17.47
N ALA A 540 -32.34 -25.80 16.22
CA ALA A 540 -32.96 -24.56 15.73
C ALA A 540 -34.48 -24.48 15.98
N PRO A 541 -35.30 -25.55 15.76
CA PRO A 541 -36.74 -25.50 16.04
C PRO A 541 -37.07 -25.14 17.50
N TYR A 542 -36.31 -25.68 18.46
CA TYR A 542 -36.50 -25.42 19.87
C TYR A 542 -36.13 -23.99 20.24
N THR A 543 -34.94 -23.52 19.82
CA THR A 543 -34.49 -22.17 20.17
C THR A 543 -35.31 -21.08 19.50
N ASP A 544 -35.73 -21.31 18.25
CA ASP A 544 -36.57 -20.37 17.52
C ASP A 544 -37.95 -20.22 18.17
N LEU A 545 -38.58 -21.32 18.57
CA LEU A 545 -39.86 -21.28 19.26
C LEU A 545 -39.72 -20.58 20.63
N LYS A 546 -38.67 -20.89 21.39
CA LYS A 546 -38.39 -20.24 22.68
C LYS A 546 -38.22 -18.72 22.53
N ALA A 547 -37.53 -18.27 21.47
CA ALA A 547 -37.39 -16.86 21.15
C ALA A 547 -38.74 -16.22 20.79
N GLN A 548 -39.58 -16.89 19.99
CA GLN A 548 -40.92 -16.39 19.65
C GLN A 548 -41.84 -16.31 20.88
N ILE A 549 -41.79 -17.29 21.78
CA ILE A 549 -42.53 -17.27 23.05
C ILE A 549 -42.13 -16.07 23.90
N ALA A 550 -40.84 -15.72 23.96
CA ALA A 550 -40.39 -14.53 24.68
C ALA A 550 -41.01 -13.26 24.08
N GLN A 551 -40.98 -13.11 22.74
CA GLN A 551 -41.60 -11.98 22.04
C GLN A 551 -43.12 -11.90 22.27
N ALA A 552 -43.81 -13.04 22.20
CA ALA A 552 -45.25 -13.12 22.45
C ALA A 552 -45.61 -12.73 23.90
N ASN A 553 -44.82 -13.19 24.87
CA ASN A 553 -44.99 -12.82 26.28
C ASN A 553 -44.71 -11.33 26.53
N GLU A 554 -43.77 -10.72 25.82
CA GLU A 554 -43.60 -9.26 25.86
C GLU A 554 -44.86 -8.59 25.32
N SER A 555 -45.32 -8.98 24.11
CA SER A 555 -46.47 -8.37 23.43
C SER A 555 -47.77 -8.42 24.25
N ILE A 556 -48.10 -9.57 24.85
CA ILE A 556 -49.33 -9.72 25.66
C ILE A 556 -49.32 -8.89 26.95
N ASN A 557 -48.13 -8.59 27.47
CA ASN A 557 -47.92 -7.84 28.71
C ASN A 557 -47.68 -6.33 28.47
N LEU A 558 -47.52 -5.91 27.21
CA LEU A 558 -47.39 -4.49 26.87
C LEU A 558 -48.64 -3.71 27.34
N PRO A 559 -48.49 -2.62 28.11
CA PRO A 559 -49.62 -1.80 28.57
C PRO A 559 -50.50 -1.26 27.43
N ALA A 560 -49.91 -0.99 26.27
CA ALA A 560 -50.63 -0.52 25.09
C ALA A 560 -51.63 -1.56 24.53
N ASN A 561 -51.39 -2.85 24.80
CA ASN A 561 -52.24 -3.96 24.39
C ASN A 561 -53.27 -4.37 25.47
N ALA A 562 -53.52 -3.53 26.48
CA ALA A 562 -54.39 -3.87 27.60
C ALA A 562 -55.83 -4.26 27.19
N ASN A 563 -56.34 -3.72 26.09
CA ASN A 563 -57.70 -3.95 25.60
C ASN A 563 -57.83 -5.09 24.57
N GLY A 564 -56.73 -5.77 24.23
CA GLY A 564 -56.76 -6.87 23.27
C GLY A 564 -57.33 -8.16 23.87
N ASP A 565 -57.70 -9.13 23.03
CA ASP A 565 -58.16 -10.44 23.48
C ASP A 565 -56.99 -11.29 24.00
N LYS A 566 -56.62 -11.04 25.26
CA LYS A 566 -55.52 -11.75 25.93
C LYS A 566 -55.81 -13.24 26.13
N ALA A 567 -57.08 -13.62 26.29
CA ALA A 567 -57.43 -15.02 26.60
C ALA A 567 -57.11 -15.94 25.42
N THR A 568 -57.49 -15.53 24.21
CA THR A 568 -57.20 -16.29 22.99
C THR A 568 -55.70 -16.34 22.70
N PHE A 569 -54.99 -15.21 22.82
CA PHE A 569 -53.55 -15.18 22.56
C PHE A 569 -52.74 -15.98 23.60
N GLN A 570 -53.10 -15.87 24.89
CA GLN A 570 -52.47 -16.66 25.96
C GLN A 570 -52.62 -18.16 25.72
N THR A 571 -53.75 -18.61 25.17
CA THR A 571 -53.97 -20.05 24.85
C THR A 571 -52.93 -20.56 23.84
N VAL A 572 -52.56 -19.74 22.84
CA VAL A 572 -51.53 -20.11 21.85
C VAL A 572 -50.13 -20.07 22.46
N ILE A 573 -49.84 -19.08 23.31
CA ILE A 573 -48.59 -19.01 24.10
C ILE A 573 -48.44 -20.27 24.97
N ASP A 574 -49.50 -20.65 25.68
CA ASP A 574 -49.49 -21.81 26.58
C ASP A 574 -49.29 -23.13 25.81
N LYS A 575 -49.90 -23.26 24.62
CA LYS A 575 -49.69 -24.39 23.71
C LYS A 575 -48.22 -24.49 23.27
N ALA A 576 -47.63 -23.39 22.82
CA ALA A 576 -46.22 -23.32 22.43
C ALA A 576 -45.29 -23.63 23.61
N GLN A 577 -45.58 -23.09 24.79
CA GLN A 577 -44.84 -23.37 26.02
C GLN A 577 -44.97 -24.84 26.45
N GLY A 578 -46.12 -25.45 26.22
CA GLY A 578 -46.34 -26.89 26.43
C GLY A 578 -45.40 -27.76 25.60
N LEU A 579 -45.17 -27.41 24.33
CA LEU A 579 -44.21 -28.11 23.48
C LEU A 579 -42.77 -27.96 23.99
N ILE A 580 -42.36 -26.75 24.38
CA ILE A 580 -41.04 -26.52 25.00
C ILE A 580 -40.87 -27.37 26.27
N ASN A 581 -41.89 -27.42 27.14
CA ASN A 581 -41.85 -28.18 28.39
C ASN A 581 -41.86 -29.70 28.16
N SER A 582 -42.34 -30.18 27.01
CA SER A 582 -42.35 -31.59 26.64
C SER A 582 -41.02 -32.09 26.04
N ALA A 583 -40.11 -31.16 25.69
CA ALA A 583 -38.83 -31.51 25.10
C ALA A 583 -37.98 -32.33 26.08
N THR A 584 -37.50 -33.48 25.62
CA THR A 584 -36.52 -34.30 26.35
C THR A 584 -35.16 -34.26 25.63
N ALA A 585 -34.16 -34.93 26.20
CA ALA A 585 -32.83 -35.01 25.59
C ALA A 585 -32.81 -35.88 24.30
N GLU A 586 -33.79 -36.76 24.11
CA GLU A 586 -33.92 -37.57 22.90
C GLU A 586 -34.55 -36.74 21.76
N TYR A 587 -33.92 -36.78 20.59
CA TYR A 587 -34.45 -36.10 19.41
C TYR A 587 -35.71 -36.80 18.90
N ASN A 588 -36.75 -36.01 18.64
CA ASN A 588 -37.99 -36.46 18.02
C ASN A 588 -38.33 -35.53 16.85
N GLU A 589 -38.31 -36.08 15.63
CA GLU A 589 -38.56 -35.33 14.40
C GLU A 589 -39.99 -34.76 14.34
N GLU A 590 -40.98 -35.51 14.85
CA GLU A 590 -42.37 -35.07 14.93
C GLU A 590 -42.51 -33.88 15.88
N LEU A 591 -41.88 -33.93 17.06
CA LEU A 591 -41.88 -32.81 18.00
C LEU A 591 -41.17 -31.58 17.41
N ALA A 592 -40.04 -31.77 16.73
CA ALA A 592 -39.32 -30.68 16.08
C ALA A 592 -40.17 -30.02 14.98
N GLN A 593 -40.96 -30.80 14.23
CA GLN A 593 -41.88 -30.24 13.24
C GLN A 593 -43.06 -29.52 13.93
N GLN A 594 -43.64 -30.10 14.98
CA GLN A 594 -44.68 -29.43 15.78
C GLN A 594 -44.20 -28.09 16.35
N MET A 595 -42.93 -27.98 16.76
CA MET A 595 -42.36 -26.71 17.23
C MET A 595 -42.23 -25.67 16.11
N LYS A 596 -41.88 -26.06 14.89
CA LYS A 596 -41.87 -25.16 13.73
C LYS A 596 -43.28 -24.66 13.41
N ASP A 597 -44.24 -25.57 13.36
CA ASP A 597 -45.64 -25.24 13.07
C ASP A 597 -46.21 -24.33 14.17
N ALA A 598 -45.92 -24.62 15.44
CA ALA A 598 -46.32 -23.80 16.57
C ALA A 598 -45.65 -22.41 16.58
N LYS A 599 -44.42 -22.28 16.09
CA LYS A 599 -43.76 -20.98 15.91
C LYS A 599 -44.55 -20.13 14.91
N THR A 600 -44.92 -20.70 13.76
CA THR A 600 -45.74 -20.03 12.75
C THR A 600 -47.11 -19.65 13.32
N GLU A 601 -47.81 -20.59 13.96
CA GLU A 601 -49.12 -20.33 14.59
C GLU A 601 -49.03 -19.23 15.67
N LEU A 602 -47.97 -19.23 16.49
CA LEU A 602 -47.76 -18.23 17.53
C LEU A 602 -47.47 -16.85 16.94
N ALA A 603 -46.66 -16.76 15.88
CA ALA A 603 -46.40 -15.51 15.18
C ALA A 603 -47.69 -14.94 14.55
N ASP A 604 -48.48 -15.78 13.89
CA ASP A 604 -49.77 -15.37 13.30
C ASP A 604 -50.76 -14.90 14.38
N ALA A 605 -50.84 -15.63 15.51
CA ALA A 605 -51.68 -15.26 16.64
C ALA A 605 -51.23 -13.95 17.31
N GLN A 606 -49.92 -13.72 17.41
CA GLN A 606 -49.35 -12.47 17.90
C GLN A 606 -49.76 -11.30 17.01
N SER A 607 -49.56 -11.41 15.69
CA SER A 607 -49.96 -10.36 14.74
C SER A 607 -51.46 -10.10 14.79
N ALA A 608 -52.29 -11.15 14.90
CA ALA A 608 -53.73 -10.99 15.03
C ALA A 608 -54.13 -10.26 16.34
N PHE A 609 -53.48 -10.59 17.46
CA PHE A 609 -53.70 -9.93 18.76
C PHE A 609 -53.31 -8.45 18.70
N GLU A 610 -52.11 -8.14 18.22
CA GLU A 610 -51.61 -6.76 18.10
C GLU A 610 -52.48 -5.92 17.15
N ALA A 611 -53.03 -6.52 16.08
CA ALA A 611 -53.94 -5.83 15.18
C ALA A 611 -55.26 -5.39 15.87
N THR A 612 -55.71 -6.08 16.92
CA THR A 612 -56.94 -5.68 17.67
C THR A 612 -56.74 -4.45 18.55
N THR A 613 -55.51 -4.18 18.96
CA THR A 613 -55.10 -3.05 19.81
C THR A 613 -54.36 -1.97 19.02
N ALA A 614 -54.28 -2.13 17.70
CA ALA A 614 -53.61 -1.23 16.80
C ALA A 614 -54.19 0.20 16.90
N ALA A 615 -53.31 1.15 17.12
CA ALA A 615 -53.62 2.57 17.19
C ALA A 615 -52.41 3.38 16.72
N PHE A 616 -52.58 4.69 16.53
CA PHE A 616 -51.48 5.59 16.11
C PHE A 616 -50.22 5.48 16.99
N ASN A 617 -50.38 5.44 18.32
CA ASN A 617 -49.27 5.32 19.27
C ASN A 617 -48.89 3.86 19.59
N ASN A 618 -49.57 2.88 19.00
CA ASN A 618 -49.34 1.45 19.19
C ASN A 618 -49.67 0.72 17.87
N PRO A 619 -48.90 0.96 16.80
CA PRO A 619 -49.16 0.32 15.52
C PRO A 619 -48.94 -1.20 15.62
N SER A 620 -49.71 -1.96 14.84
CA SER A 620 -49.43 -3.37 14.61
C SER A 620 -48.56 -3.51 13.35
N GLU A 621 -47.39 -4.15 13.48
CA GLU A 621 -46.47 -4.36 12.37
C GLU A 621 -46.96 -5.51 11.49
N ILE A 622 -47.06 -5.26 10.19
CA ILE A 622 -47.35 -6.28 9.18
C ILE A 622 -46.01 -6.77 8.63
N GLN A 623 -45.81 -8.08 8.66
CA GLN A 623 -44.56 -8.69 8.21
C GLN A 623 -44.35 -8.44 6.72
N ILE A 624 -43.17 -7.92 6.39
CA ILE A 624 -42.65 -7.79 5.03
C ILE A 624 -41.35 -8.59 4.94
N VAL A 625 -41.05 -9.19 3.78
CA VAL A 625 -39.86 -10.03 3.65
C VAL A 625 -38.62 -9.16 3.53
N ASN A 626 -37.63 -9.40 4.39
CA ASN A 626 -36.35 -8.68 4.40
C ASN A 626 -36.49 -7.13 4.45
N PRO A 627 -37.15 -6.57 5.48
CA PRO A 627 -37.45 -5.14 5.59
C PRO A 627 -36.19 -4.25 5.61
N PHE A 628 -35.08 -4.78 6.13
CA PHE A 628 -33.82 -4.06 6.34
C PHE A 628 -32.72 -4.43 5.33
N PHE A 629 -33.01 -5.32 4.38
CA PHE A 629 -32.05 -5.82 3.39
C PHE A 629 -30.78 -6.47 3.99
N GLU A 630 -30.96 -7.24 5.05
CA GLU A 630 -29.88 -8.03 5.64
C GLU A 630 -29.29 -9.00 4.61
N GLY A 631 -27.95 -9.08 4.56
CA GLY A 631 -27.23 -9.96 3.64
C GLY A 631 -27.34 -9.58 2.16
N ALA A 632 -27.84 -8.38 1.82
CA ALA A 632 -27.94 -7.95 0.43
C ALA A 632 -26.55 -7.92 -0.25
N GLY A 633 -26.44 -8.66 -1.35
CA GLY A 633 -25.21 -8.78 -2.13
C GLY A 633 -24.93 -7.57 -3.03
N LYS A 634 -23.81 -7.63 -3.74
CA LYS A 634 -23.46 -6.64 -4.77
C LYS A 634 -24.15 -6.99 -6.08
N TYR A 635 -24.85 -6.04 -6.70
CA TYR A 635 -25.46 -6.17 -8.04
C TYR A 635 -26.58 -7.20 -8.13
N GLN A 636 -27.37 -7.34 -7.08
CA GLN A 636 -28.45 -8.31 -6.98
C GLN A 636 -29.69 -7.64 -6.40
N ILE A 637 -30.86 -8.13 -6.82
CA ILE A 637 -32.14 -7.79 -6.17
C ILE A 637 -32.18 -8.55 -4.84
N PRO A 638 -32.45 -7.87 -3.71
CA PRO A 638 -32.54 -8.52 -2.40
C PRO A 638 -33.63 -9.60 -2.35
N THR A 639 -33.39 -10.65 -1.57
CA THR A 639 -34.34 -11.74 -1.37
C THR A 639 -35.69 -11.21 -0.89
N GLY A 640 -36.78 -11.67 -1.51
CA GLY A 640 -38.15 -11.27 -1.19
C GLY A 640 -38.64 -10.02 -1.94
N TRP A 641 -37.78 -9.36 -2.71
CA TRP A 641 -38.14 -8.17 -3.48
C TRP A 641 -38.04 -8.42 -4.99
N ALA A 642 -38.79 -7.66 -5.77
CA ALA A 642 -38.74 -7.66 -7.23
C ALA A 642 -38.42 -6.25 -7.73
N GLY A 643 -37.84 -6.11 -8.92
CA GLY A 643 -37.50 -4.78 -9.43
C GLY A 643 -36.67 -4.78 -10.69
N VAL A 644 -36.25 -3.58 -11.08
CA VAL A 644 -35.39 -3.34 -12.25
C VAL A 644 -34.06 -2.78 -11.75
N MET A 645 -32.96 -3.30 -12.30
CA MET A 645 -31.63 -2.78 -12.05
C MET A 645 -31.12 -2.00 -13.26
N ASP A 646 -30.28 -0.99 -13.00
CA ASP A 646 -29.62 -0.24 -14.06
C ASP A 646 -28.80 -1.15 -14.99
N GLU A 647 -28.79 -0.84 -16.28
CA GLU A 647 -28.03 -1.61 -17.28
C GLU A 647 -26.54 -1.63 -16.94
N ASN A 648 -25.99 -0.51 -16.44
CA ASN A 648 -24.59 -0.41 -16.05
C ASN A 648 -24.37 -0.96 -14.64
N SER A 649 -23.40 -1.88 -14.50
CA SER A 649 -23.07 -2.51 -13.22
C SER A 649 -22.81 -1.52 -12.09
N ASN A 650 -22.18 -0.37 -12.35
CA ASN A 650 -21.88 0.63 -11.32
C ASN A 650 -23.14 1.31 -10.77
N GLY A 651 -24.21 1.38 -11.57
CA GLY A 651 -25.50 1.97 -11.23
C GLY A 651 -26.51 0.99 -10.62
N ARG A 652 -26.16 -0.28 -10.39
CA ARG A 652 -27.06 -1.28 -9.77
C ARG A 652 -27.02 -1.21 -8.25
N TRP A 653 -28.06 -1.76 -7.61
CA TRP A 653 -28.15 -1.94 -6.16
C TRP A 653 -26.94 -2.71 -5.58
N LYS A 654 -26.50 -2.29 -4.40
CA LYS A 654 -25.44 -2.91 -3.61
C LYS A 654 -25.89 -2.92 -2.14
N GLY A 655 -25.56 -3.96 -1.39
CA GLY A 655 -25.68 -3.91 0.08
C GLY A 655 -24.83 -2.78 0.67
N GLY A 656 -25.34 -2.13 1.71
CA GLY A 656 -24.67 -1.09 2.49
C GLY A 656 -24.94 -1.26 3.98
N SER A 657 -24.11 -0.63 4.81
CA SER A 657 -24.27 -0.62 6.26
C SER A 657 -23.98 0.75 6.85
N ASP A 658 -24.88 1.27 7.67
CA ASP A 658 -24.78 2.58 8.33
C ASP A 658 -25.65 2.56 9.58
N LYS A 659 -25.07 2.92 10.73
CA LYS A 659 -25.71 2.94 12.05
C LYS A 659 -26.97 3.82 12.15
N ASN A 660 -27.17 4.74 11.22
CA ASN A 660 -28.32 5.64 11.19
C ASN A 660 -29.56 4.98 10.56
N TYR A 661 -29.39 3.85 9.87
CA TYR A 661 -30.52 3.01 9.44
C TYR A 661 -30.96 2.08 10.58
N GLU A 662 -32.24 1.77 10.60
CA GLU A 662 -32.76 0.68 11.42
C GLU A 662 -32.08 -0.63 11.01
N ASN A 663 -31.60 -1.36 12.02
CA ASN A 663 -30.77 -2.57 11.85
C ASN A 663 -29.42 -2.36 11.13
N ALA A 664 -29.02 -1.11 10.93
CA ALA A 664 -27.77 -0.70 10.32
C ALA A 664 -27.48 -1.22 8.90
N THR A 665 -28.49 -1.73 8.18
CA THR A 665 -28.37 -2.28 6.83
C THR A 665 -29.35 -1.65 5.85
N TYR A 666 -28.95 -1.53 4.59
CA TYR A 666 -29.76 -0.96 3.51
C TYR A 666 -29.22 -1.39 2.14
N VAL A 667 -29.95 -1.06 1.06
CA VAL A 667 -29.40 -1.10 -0.30
C VAL A 667 -29.08 0.28 -0.82
N GLN A 668 -28.04 0.39 -1.63
CA GLN A 668 -27.51 1.65 -2.11
C GLN A 668 -27.09 1.64 -3.56
N VAL A 669 -27.07 2.82 -4.15
CA VAL A 669 -26.51 3.08 -5.47
C VAL A 669 -25.62 4.31 -5.41
N TRP A 670 -24.48 4.23 -6.10
CA TRP A 670 -23.61 5.38 -6.41
C TRP A 670 -23.04 5.17 -7.82
N ARG A 671 -23.39 6.06 -8.76
CA ARG A 671 -23.00 5.98 -10.18
C ARG A 671 -21.93 7.01 -10.59
N GLY A 672 -21.40 7.77 -9.63
CA GLY A 672 -20.45 8.87 -9.87
C GLY A 672 -21.11 10.19 -10.27
N TYR A 673 -20.33 11.26 -10.29
CA TYR A 673 -20.83 12.66 -10.27
C TYR A 673 -21.69 13.12 -11.46
N THR A 674 -21.72 12.37 -12.57
CA THR A 674 -22.31 12.83 -13.84
C THR A 674 -23.43 11.93 -14.37
N ALA A 675 -23.83 10.88 -13.65
CA ALA A 675 -24.79 9.90 -14.14
C ALA A 675 -25.90 9.63 -13.11
N PHE A 676 -27.13 9.42 -13.63
CA PHE A 676 -28.34 9.20 -12.83
C PHE A 676 -28.77 7.73 -12.99
N PRO A 677 -28.60 6.89 -11.96
CA PRO A 677 -28.96 5.48 -12.03
C PRO A 677 -30.48 5.27 -12.03
N LYS A 678 -30.93 4.30 -12.83
CA LYS A 678 -32.34 3.91 -12.98
C LYS A 678 -32.57 2.54 -12.35
N ASN A 679 -33.18 2.52 -11.17
CA ASN A 679 -33.51 1.27 -10.49
C ASN A 679 -34.94 1.30 -9.91
N SER A 680 -35.49 0.13 -9.61
CA SER A 680 -36.68 -0.02 -8.79
C SER A 680 -36.59 -1.25 -7.89
N LEU A 681 -37.30 -1.21 -6.76
CA LEU A 681 -37.54 -2.35 -5.88
C LEU A 681 -38.98 -2.26 -5.36
N ALA A 682 -39.70 -3.37 -5.36
CA ALA A 682 -41.04 -3.47 -4.85
C ALA A 682 -41.31 -4.84 -4.24
N GLN A 683 -42.26 -4.90 -3.32
CA GLN A 683 -42.76 -6.13 -2.71
C GLN A 683 -44.28 -6.09 -2.67
N GLN A 684 -44.90 -7.25 -2.88
CA GLN A 684 -46.34 -7.44 -2.74
C GLN A 684 -46.65 -8.01 -1.35
N VAL A 685 -47.66 -7.44 -0.68
CA VAL A 685 -48.07 -7.82 0.67
C VAL A 685 -49.59 -7.78 0.76
N ASN A 686 -50.19 -8.83 1.32
CA ASN A 686 -51.63 -8.88 1.55
C ASN A 686 -51.98 -8.23 2.89
N VAL A 687 -53.05 -7.44 2.89
CA VAL A 687 -53.63 -6.81 4.08
C VAL A 687 -55.12 -7.14 4.19
N LEU A 688 -55.61 -7.26 5.42
CA LEU A 688 -56.94 -7.83 5.70
C LEU A 688 -57.91 -6.82 6.33
N LYS A 689 -57.49 -6.17 7.42
CA LYS A 689 -58.36 -5.32 8.26
C LYS A 689 -58.75 -4.01 7.59
N SER A 690 -59.99 -3.56 7.78
CA SER A 690 -60.40 -2.20 7.44
C SER A 690 -59.69 -1.17 8.33
N GLY A 691 -59.44 0.02 7.81
CA GLY A 691 -58.72 1.09 8.52
C GLY A 691 -57.40 1.47 7.84
N VAL A 692 -56.50 2.06 8.62
CA VAL A 692 -55.34 2.77 8.05
C VAL A 692 -54.07 1.93 8.09
N TYR A 693 -53.39 1.83 6.96
CA TYR A 693 -52.05 1.28 6.82
C TYR A 693 -51.05 2.38 6.49
N VAL A 694 -49.89 2.35 7.15
CA VAL A 694 -48.77 3.27 6.90
C VAL A 694 -47.59 2.48 6.42
N LEU A 695 -47.14 2.80 5.22
CA LEU A 695 -45.93 2.27 4.60
C LEU A 695 -44.84 3.31 4.79
N SER A 696 -43.69 2.94 5.34
CA SER A 696 -42.59 3.89 5.53
C SER A 696 -41.24 3.29 5.19
N CYS A 697 -40.29 4.15 4.80
CA CYS A 697 -38.90 3.77 4.57
C CYS A 697 -37.91 4.86 5.00
N GLN A 698 -36.66 4.45 5.21
CA GLN A 698 -35.49 5.31 5.36
C GLN A 698 -34.72 5.41 4.04
N THR A 699 -34.37 6.64 3.63
CA THR A 699 -33.67 6.87 2.36
C THR A 699 -32.90 8.19 2.35
N ILE A 700 -31.82 8.22 1.56
CA ILE A 700 -31.19 9.42 1.01
C ILE A 700 -31.37 9.40 -0.51
N CYS A 701 -31.53 10.58 -1.11
CA CYS A 701 -31.46 10.79 -2.57
C CYS A 701 -30.96 12.21 -2.83
N TYR A 702 -29.74 12.35 -3.36
CA TYR A 702 -29.19 13.64 -3.72
C TYR A 702 -28.11 13.50 -4.80
N ASN A 703 -27.55 14.62 -5.25
CA ASN A 703 -26.39 14.68 -6.12
C ASN A 703 -25.14 15.08 -5.34
N GLU A 704 -24.14 14.20 -5.22
CA GLU A 704 -22.92 14.54 -4.49
C GLU A 704 -22.11 15.71 -5.09
N ASN A 705 -22.32 16.07 -6.37
CA ASN A 705 -21.68 17.24 -6.94
C ASN A 705 -22.47 18.50 -6.57
N GLY A 706 -22.09 19.15 -5.46
CA GLY A 706 -22.82 20.28 -4.87
C GLY A 706 -23.07 21.51 -5.76
N SER A 707 -22.45 21.60 -6.94
CA SER A 707 -22.80 22.62 -7.95
C SER A 707 -24.07 22.29 -8.76
N LYS A 708 -24.53 21.04 -8.67
CA LYS A 708 -25.69 20.49 -9.39
C LYS A 708 -26.74 19.90 -8.45
N ASP A 709 -26.48 19.90 -7.16
CA ASP A 709 -27.45 19.49 -6.15
C ASP A 709 -28.46 20.63 -5.98
N GLY A 710 -29.70 20.38 -6.40
CA GLY A 710 -30.80 21.32 -6.20
C GLY A 710 -31.21 21.39 -4.73
N ASP A 711 -32.21 22.21 -4.43
CA ASP A 711 -32.86 22.13 -3.12
C ASP A 711 -33.78 20.90 -3.01
N ARG A 712 -34.32 20.63 -1.81
CA ARG A 712 -35.27 19.53 -1.58
C ARG A 712 -36.57 19.63 -2.39
N ASN A 713 -36.87 20.79 -2.97
CA ASN A 713 -38.04 21.00 -3.83
C ASN A 713 -37.76 20.66 -5.30
N THR A 714 -36.49 20.50 -5.66
CA THR A 714 -36.09 20.12 -7.02
C THR A 714 -36.62 18.72 -7.32
N TYR A 715 -37.29 18.59 -8.46
CA TYR A 715 -37.89 17.32 -8.88
C TYR A 715 -36.80 16.27 -9.18
N SER A 716 -36.72 15.23 -8.36
CA SER A 716 -35.71 14.19 -8.51
C SER A 716 -36.09 13.08 -9.50
N GLY A 717 -37.38 12.88 -9.73
CA GLY A 717 -37.89 11.73 -10.48
C GLY A 717 -37.74 10.40 -9.74
N VAL A 718 -37.47 10.45 -8.43
CA VAL A 718 -37.33 9.30 -7.54
C VAL A 718 -38.46 9.30 -6.53
N PHE A 719 -39.16 8.16 -6.39
CA PHE A 719 -40.37 8.06 -5.59
C PHE A 719 -40.39 6.85 -4.68
N TYR A 720 -40.90 7.03 -3.46
CA TYR A 720 -41.44 5.95 -2.66
C TYR A 720 -42.96 5.90 -2.84
N TYR A 721 -43.53 4.73 -3.08
CA TYR A 721 -44.93 4.60 -3.44
C TYR A 721 -45.60 3.38 -2.82
N GLY A 722 -46.93 3.47 -2.71
CA GLY A 722 -47.81 2.33 -2.50
C GLY A 722 -48.90 2.31 -3.59
N LYS A 723 -49.28 1.13 -4.06
CA LYS A 723 -50.41 0.93 -4.98
C LYS A 723 -51.14 -0.38 -4.69
N LEU A 724 -52.36 -0.51 -5.19
CA LEU A 724 -53.01 -1.82 -5.25
C LEU A 724 -52.38 -2.63 -6.39
N THR A 725 -52.09 -3.92 -6.18
CA THR A 725 -51.36 -4.74 -7.16
C THR A 725 -52.03 -4.77 -8.54
N GLU A 726 -53.37 -4.81 -8.58
CA GLU A 726 -54.15 -4.84 -9.82
C GLU A 726 -54.49 -3.45 -10.38
N SER A 727 -54.08 -2.37 -9.70
CA SER A 727 -54.35 -0.98 -10.10
C SER A 727 -53.17 -0.38 -10.86
N ALA A 728 -53.48 0.38 -11.91
CA ALA A 728 -52.50 1.25 -12.57
C ALA A 728 -52.20 2.51 -11.73
N ASP A 729 -53.16 2.95 -10.92
CA ASP A 729 -53.04 4.15 -10.09
C ASP A 729 -52.40 3.84 -8.73
N THR A 730 -51.49 4.72 -8.30
CA THR A 730 -50.88 4.66 -6.97
C THR A 730 -51.87 5.11 -5.89
N ILE A 731 -51.85 4.45 -4.73
CA ILE A 731 -52.54 4.92 -3.52
C ILE A 731 -51.98 6.29 -3.15
N ALA A 732 -50.66 6.38 -3.07
CA ALA A 732 -49.93 7.63 -2.96
C ALA A 732 -48.45 7.40 -3.33
N ALA A 733 -47.77 8.49 -3.70
CA ALA A 733 -46.34 8.52 -3.93
C ALA A 733 -45.72 9.75 -3.27
N HIS A 734 -44.52 9.59 -2.74
CA HIS A 734 -43.68 10.67 -2.22
C HIS A 734 -42.45 10.82 -3.09
N MET A 735 -42.24 12.02 -3.62
CA MET A 735 -41.01 12.37 -4.31
C MET A 735 -39.89 12.52 -3.28
N ILE A 736 -38.76 11.85 -3.49
CA ILE A 736 -37.63 11.85 -2.58
C ILE A 736 -36.53 12.73 -3.15
N HIS A 737 -36.21 13.80 -2.45
CA HIS A 737 -35.00 14.58 -2.68
C HIS A 737 -34.51 15.14 -1.34
N THR A 738 -33.39 14.59 -0.86
CA THR A 738 -32.76 14.94 0.42
C THR A 738 -31.68 15.99 0.20
N ASN A 739 -31.32 16.74 1.25
CA ASN A 739 -30.30 17.78 1.14
C ASN A 739 -28.90 17.22 1.42
N ARG A 740 -27.98 17.29 0.44
CA ARG A 740 -26.58 16.85 0.62
C ARG A 740 -25.89 17.52 1.80
N ASN A 741 -26.23 18.76 2.12
CA ASN A 741 -25.57 19.49 3.21
C ASN A 741 -25.77 18.78 4.54
N VAL A 742 -26.87 18.06 4.75
CA VAL A 742 -27.14 17.27 5.95
C VAL A 742 -26.23 16.02 6.03
N GLY A 743 -25.51 15.67 4.96
CA GLY A 743 -24.56 14.55 4.92
C GLY A 743 -25.24 13.22 4.57
N TYR A 744 -24.61 12.12 4.98
CA TYR A 744 -25.11 10.76 4.74
C TYR A 744 -26.06 10.31 5.86
N TYR A 745 -27.17 11.03 6.03
CA TYR A 745 -28.15 10.75 7.08
C TYR A 745 -29.53 10.47 6.46
N PRO A 746 -30.13 9.28 6.70
CA PRO A 746 -31.39 8.91 6.09
C PRO A 746 -32.57 9.71 6.63
N GLU A 747 -33.48 10.09 5.73
CA GLU A 747 -34.77 10.69 6.08
C GLU A 747 -35.89 9.64 5.97
N ILE A 748 -36.96 9.83 6.74
CA ILE A 748 -38.11 8.93 6.77
C ILE A 748 -39.21 9.48 5.86
N TYR A 749 -39.77 8.65 5.00
CA TYR A 749 -40.91 8.95 4.13
C TYR A 749 -42.03 7.94 4.36
N ALA A 750 -43.28 8.38 4.25
CA ALA A 750 -44.44 7.54 4.53
C ALA A 750 -45.63 7.75 3.58
N VAL A 751 -46.23 6.63 3.12
CA VAL A 751 -47.46 6.58 2.34
C VAL A 751 -48.59 6.02 3.21
N VAL A 752 -49.77 6.64 3.17
CA VAL A 752 -50.94 6.23 3.95
C VAL A 752 -51.99 5.65 3.03
N TYR A 753 -52.50 4.46 3.38
CA TYR A 753 -53.59 3.78 2.71
C TYR A 753 -54.79 3.62 3.66
N ASP A 754 -55.97 4.05 3.24
CA ASP A 754 -57.23 3.85 3.96
C ASP A 754 -58.03 2.73 3.29
N LYS A 755 -58.12 1.58 3.97
CA LYS A 755 -58.82 0.40 3.48
C LYS A 755 -60.26 0.38 3.98
N ALA A 756 -61.22 0.29 3.05
CA ALA A 756 -62.64 0.48 3.36
C ALA A 756 -63.35 -0.74 3.99
N ASP A 757 -62.87 -1.96 3.76
CA ASP A 757 -63.54 -3.20 4.15
C ASP A 757 -62.58 -4.22 4.79
N GLU A 758 -63.07 -5.42 5.10
CA GLU A 758 -62.29 -6.53 5.68
C GLU A 758 -61.85 -7.57 4.62
N ALA A 759 -62.05 -7.30 3.32
CA ALA A 759 -61.67 -8.24 2.27
C ALA A 759 -60.15 -8.27 2.08
N GLU A 760 -59.53 -9.42 1.83
CA GLU A 760 -58.09 -9.43 1.55
C GLU A 760 -57.75 -8.53 0.35
N THR A 761 -56.71 -7.70 0.48
CA THR A 761 -56.25 -6.78 -0.56
C THR A 761 -54.75 -6.87 -0.70
N SER A 762 -54.26 -7.08 -1.92
CA SER A 762 -52.83 -7.10 -2.23
C SER A 762 -52.32 -5.68 -2.53
N LEU A 763 -51.33 -5.25 -1.75
CA LEU A 763 -50.62 -3.99 -1.90
C LEU A 763 -49.26 -4.24 -2.54
N GLU A 764 -48.82 -3.36 -3.44
CA GLU A 764 -47.43 -3.25 -3.86
C GLU A 764 -46.84 -1.98 -3.25
N LEU A 765 -45.74 -2.14 -2.52
CA LEU A 765 -44.95 -1.04 -1.98
C LEU A 765 -43.56 -1.05 -2.58
N GLY A 766 -42.98 0.13 -2.81
CA GLY A 766 -41.68 0.15 -3.45
C GLY A 766 -41.03 1.51 -3.62
N TYR A 767 -39.81 1.42 -4.12
CA TYR A 767 -38.94 2.52 -4.49
C TYR A 767 -38.78 2.53 -6.01
N ASN A 768 -39.04 3.65 -6.65
CA ASN A 768 -38.97 3.80 -8.10
C ASN A 768 -38.10 5.00 -8.49
N ALA A 769 -36.93 4.71 -9.06
CA ALA A 769 -35.99 5.67 -9.60
C ALA A 769 -35.82 5.53 -11.13
N LEU A 770 -36.78 4.92 -11.83
CA LEU A 770 -36.68 4.71 -13.28
C LEU A 770 -36.71 6.03 -14.07
N ASN A 771 -37.36 7.05 -13.49
CA ASN A 771 -37.43 8.41 -14.04
C ASN A 771 -36.46 9.38 -13.36
N ASN A 772 -35.43 8.88 -12.67
CA ASN A 772 -34.44 9.71 -11.97
C ASN A 772 -33.74 10.69 -12.90
N THR A 773 -33.81 11.99 -12.55
CA THR A 773 -33.28 13.09 -13.37
C THR A 773 -32.12 13.84 -12.73
N CYS A 774 -31.82 13.66 -11.44
CA CYS A 774 -30.77 14.45 -10.78
C CYS A 774 -29.96 13.72 -9.69
N CYS A 775 -30.50 12.69 -9.02
CA CYS A 775 -29.78 12.00 -7.96
C CYS A 775 -28.73 11.06 -8.57
N ASN A 776 -27.46 11.19 -8.20
CA ASN A 776 -26.42 10.23 -8.57
C ASN A 776 -26.21 9.13 -7.50
N GLN A 777 -26.79 9.37 -6.34
CA GLN A 777 -26.75 8.50 -5.18
C GLN A 777 -28.12 8.43 -4.53
N TYR A 778 -28.52 7.22 -4.18
CA TYR A 778 -29.67 7.01 -3.31
C TYR A 778 -29.60 5.66 -2.61
N THR A 779 -30.39 5.51 -1.57
CA THR A 779 -30.47 4.33 -0.72
C THR A 779 -31.90 3.93 -0.45
N PHE A 780 -32.12 2.71 0.03
CA PHE A 780 -33.43 2.26 0.47
C PHE A 780 -33.26 1.23 1.61
N GLY A 781 -33.96 1.42 2.73
CA GLY A 781 -33.88 0.56 3.91
C GLY A 781 -34.92 0.98 4.97
N GLY A 782 -34.87 0.36 6.16
CA GLY A 782 -35.78 0.72 7.27
C GLY A 782 -37.27 0.64 6.90
N ASN A 783 -37.65 -0.40 6.17
CA ASN A 783 -39.00 -0.52 5.62
C ASN A 783 -39.98 -1.06 6.65
N HIS A 784 -41.16 -0.45 6.70
CA HIS A 784 -42.26 -0.89 7.56
C HIS A 784 -43.60 -0.81 6.84
N LEU A 785 -44.49 -1.74 7.19
CA LEU A 785 -45.91 -1.68 6.87
C LEU A 785 -46.67 -1.84 8.20
N ARG A 786 -47.38 -0.81 8.61
CA ARG A 786 -48.02 -0.76 9.93
C ARG A 786 -49.51 -0.53 9.81
N TYR A 787 -50.31 -1.38 10.46
CA TYR A 787 -51.72 -1.13 10.67
C TYR A 787 -51.91 -0.22 11.88
N MET A 788 -52.60 0.90 11.67
CA MET A 788 -52.78 1.98 12.64
C MET A 788 -54.18 1.99 13.30
N GLY A 789 -55.03 1.01 12.97
CA GLY A 789 -56.39 0.93 13.46
C GLY A 789 -57.40 1.78 12.66
N PRO A 790 -58.56 2.11 13.27
CA PRO A 790 -59.66 2.78 12.59
C PRO A 790 -59.32 4.20 12.11
N LYS A 791 -59.74 4.54 10.89
CA LYS A 791 -59.43 5.82 10.21
C LYS A 791 -59.74 7.07 11.04
N ALA A 792 -60.94 7.15 11.63
CA ALA A 792 -61.36 8.33 12.40
C ALA A 792 -60.45 8.60 13.60
N LYS A 793 -59.97 7.55 14.27
CA LYS A 793 -59.05 7.67 15.41
C LYS A 793 -57.64 8.03 14.93
N PHE A 794 -57.17 7.40 13.86
CA PHE A 794 -55.90 7.72 13.23
C PHE A 794 -55.81 9.20 12.81
N ASP A 795 -56.80 9.70 12.08
CA ASP A 795 -56.80 11.10 11.60
C ASP A 795 -56.75 12.10 12.77
N THR A 796 -57.50 11.81 13.84
CA THR A 796 -57.53 12.64 15.05
C THR A 796 -56.18 12.63 15.77
N ASP A 797 -55.60 11.44 15.96
CA ASP A 797 -54.34 11.27 16.68
C ASP A 797 -53.14 11.81 15.91
N LEU A 798 -53.08 11.58 14.60
CA LEU A 798 -52.04 12.13 13.73
C LEU A 798 -52.08 13.65 13.74
N ALA A 799 -53.26 14.27 13.63
CA ALA A 799 -53.39 15.72 13.68
C ALA A 799 -52.89 16.29 15.02
N ALA A 800 -53.26 15.67 16.14
CA ALA A 800 -52.82 16.09 17.47
C ALA A 800 -51.30 15.90 17.67
N ALA A 801 -50.77 14.74 17.27
CA ALA A 801 -49.34 14.42 17.42
C ALA A 801 -48.45 15.27 16.51
N LEU A 802 -48.89 15.55 15.28
CA LEU A 802 -48.20 16.44 14.36
C LEU A 802 -48.19 17.88 14.90
N ALA A 803 -49.33 18.39 15.38
CA ALA A 803 -49.41 19.72 15.98
C ALA A 803 -48.46 19.88 17.18
N ALA A 804 -48.45 18.90 18.10
CA ALA A 804 -47.55 18.91 19.25
C ALA A 804 -46.07 18.82 18.84
N SER A 805 -45.75 18.01 17.83
CA SER A 805 -44.39 17.89 17.29
C SER A 805 -43.94 19.18 16.62
N LEU A 806 -44.83 19.83 15.86
CA LEU A 806 -44.55 21.10 15.19
C LEU A 806 -44.29 22.22 16.20
N GLU A 807 -45.11 22.34 17.25
CA GLU A 807 -44.90 23.31 18.32
C GLU A 807 -43.52 23.13 18.99
N LYS A 808 -43.20 21.88 19.35
CA LYS A 808 -41.91 21.53 19.96
C LYS A 808 -40.74 21.77 19.02
N GLY A 809 -40.85 21.36 17.76
CA GLY A 809 -39.83 21.53 16.74
C GLY A 809 -39.55 23.01 16.44
N ALA A 810 -40.59 23.82 16.29
CA ALA A 810 -40.45 25.26 16.07
C ALA A 810 -39.76 25.96 17.26
N ALA A 811 -40.13 25.59 18.49
CA ALA A 811 -39.48 26.12 19.69
C ALA A 811 -37.99 25.72 19.77
N MET A 812 -37.66 24.47 19.45
CA MET A 812 -36.27 24.00 19.43
C MET A 812 -35.44 24.65 18.33
N TYR A 813 -36.01 24.81 17.13
CA TYR A 813 -35.36 25.45 15.99
C TYR A 813 -34.92 26.88 16.34
N GLN A 814 -35.81 27.64 16.98
CA GLN A 814 -35.49 28.97 17.52
C GLN A 814 -34.36 28.91 18.57
N SER A 815 -34.38 27.92 19.46
CA SER A 815 -33.43 27.81 20.57
C SER A 815 -31.99 27.44 20.16
N ILE A 816 -31.82 26.76 19.02
CA ILE A 816 -30.50 26.28 18.54
C ILE A 816 -29.98 27.09 17.33
N ALA A 817 -30.61 28.22 17.00
CA ALA A 817 -30.23 29.04 15.83
C ALA A 817 -28.75 29.47 15.83
N SER A 818 -28.12 29.59 17.00
CA SER A 818 -26.69 29.90 17.13
C SER A 818 -25.75 28.83 16.58
N PHE A 819 -26.25 27.62 16.31
CA PHE A 819 -25.47 26.49 15.80
C PHE A 819 -25.51 26.34 14.28
N GLU A 820 -26.20 27.21 13.53
CA GLU A 820 -26.38 27.11 12.07
C GLU A 820 -25.09 26.83 11.28
N ASN A 821 -23.96 27.41 11.72
CA ASN A 821 -22.64 27.25 11.08
C ASN A 821 -21.66 26.41 11.90
N ASP A 822 -22.13 25.69 12.93
CA ASP A 822 -21.28 24.92 13.83
C ASP A 822 -20.88 23.58 13.20
N ALA A 823 -19.58 23.36 13.05
CA ALA A 823 -18.99 22.17 12.44
C ALA A 823 -18.73 21.02 13.43
N THR A 824 -19.14 21.15 14.69
CA THR A 824 -19.00 20.10 15.72
C THR A 824 -19.86 18.90 15.34
N VAL A 825 -19.25 17.72 15.24
CA VAL A 825 -19.93 16.48 14.89
C VAL A 825 -20.49 15.79 16.13
N GLU A 826 -21.78 15.47 16.10
CA GLU A 826 -22.44 14.66 17.12
C GLU A 826 -22.10 13.18 16.89
N SER A 827 -21.45 12.55 17.85
CA SER A 827 -20.86 11.21 17.69
C SER A 827 -21.88 10.10 17.38
N LYS A 828 -23.12 10.20 17.86
CA LYS A 828 -24.13 9.15 17.69
C LYS A 828 -24.72 9.16 16.28
N THR A 829 -25.04 10.33 15.75
CA THR A 829 -25.66 10.55 14.44
C THR A 829 -24.65 10.76 13.30
N GLY A 830 -23.47 11.31 13.62
CA GLY A 830 -22.48 11.75 12.62
C GLY A 830 -22.85 13.10 11.96
N LEU A 831 -23.91 13.77 12.41
CA LEU A 831 -24.32 15.07 11.92
C LEU A 831 -23.52 16.19 12.60
N THR A 832 -23.20 17.26 11.86
CA THR A 832 -22.74 18.50 12.49
C THR A 832 -23.90 19.19 13.19
N TYR A 833 -23.62 19.99 14.22
CA TYR A 833 -24.66 20.78 14.89
C TYR A 833 -25.37 21.76 13.93
N GLY A 834 -24.64 22.32 12.95
CA GLY A 834 -25.25 23.09 11.85
C GLY A 834 -26.21 22.27 11.00
N ASN A 835 -25.84 21.02 10.67
CA ASN A 835 -26.73 20.13 9.92
C ASN A 835 -27.96 19.70 10.73
N ILE A 836 -27.85 19.55 12.05
CA ILE A 836 -28.99 19.30 12.94
C ILE A 836 -29.97 20.49 12.89
N TYR A 837 -29.46 21.73 12.92
CA TYR A 837 -30.29 22.93 12.78
C TYR A 837 -30.99 22.98 11.42
N ILE A 838 -30.25 22.79 10.32
CA ILE A 838 -30.79 22.80 8.96
C ILE A 838 -31.88 21.74 8.78
N ASN A 839 -31.64 20.51 9.26
CA ASN A 839 -32.60 19.42 9.12
C ASN A 839 -33.88 19.67 9.93
N LEU A 840 -33.76 20.25 11.13
CA LEU A 840 -34.93 20.63 11.94
C LEU A 840 -35.75 21.74 11.28
N GLY A 841 -35.09 22.76 10.72
CA GLY A 841 -35.78 23.84 9.99
C GLY A 841 -36.63 23.30 8.84
N HIS A 842 -36.04 22.42 8.03
CA HIS A 842 -36.77 21.77 6.94
C HIS A 842 -37.95 20.92 7.42
N ALA A 843 -37.79 20.14 8.49
CA ALA A 843 -38.88 19.34 9.04
C ALA A 843 -40.05 20.22 9.55
N VAL A 844 -39.73 21.37 10.15
CA VAL A 844 -40.73 22.38 10.59
C VAL A 844 -41.46 22.97 9.38
N ASP A 845 -40.74 23.42 8.36
CA ASP A 845 -41.32 24.02 7.16
C ASP A 845 -42.22 23.02 6.41
N TYR A 846 -41.74 21.78 6.23
CA TYR A 846 -42.51 20.72 5.57
C TYR A 846 -43.80 20.39 6.32
N ALA A 847 -43.76 20.35 7.66
CA ALA A 847 -44.93 20.09 8.48
C ALA A 847 -45.99 21.19 8.44
N GLN A 848 -45.60 22.45 8.20
CA GLN A 848 -46.54 23.57 8.08
C GLN A 848 -47.40 23.50 6.80
N VAL A 849 -46.85 22.92 5.74
CA VAL A 849 -47.50 22.86 4.41
C VAL A 849 -48.05 21.48 4.06
N ALA A 850 -47.97 20.51 4.98
CA ALA A 850 -48.43 19.15 4.75
C ALA A 850 -49.98 19.05 4.74
N GLU A 851 -50.56 18.69 3.60
CA GLU A 851 -52.03 18.67 3.41
C GLU A 851 -52.62 17.26 3.47
N THR A 852 -52.06 16.34 2.70
CA THR A 852 -52.53 14.94 2.58
C THR A 852 -52.11 14.10 3.78
N SER A 853 -52.81 12.97 4.05
CA SER A 853 -52.43 12.07 5.14
C SER A 853 -51.00 11.53 5.00
N SER A 854 -50.56 11.20 3.77
CA SER A 854 -49.19 10.79 3.47
C SER A 854 -48.16 11.89 3.78
N GLN A 855 -48.44 13.14 3.41
CA GLN A 855 -47.57 14.28 3.75
C GLN A 855 -47.53 14.53 5.26
N LYS A 856 -48.69 14.50 5.93
CA LYS A 856 -48.77 14.70 7.39
C LYS A 856 -48.03 13.61 8.16
N MET A 857 -48.13 12.35 7.73
CA MET A 857 -47.41 11.25 8.37
C MET A 857 -45.89 11.35 8.15
N THR A 858 -45.48 11.70 6.92
CA THR A 858 -44.06 11.96 6.61
C THR A 858 -43.52 13.12 7.46
N ALA A 859 -44.25 14.22 7.54
CA ALA A 859 -43.91 15.37 8.35
C ALA A 859 -43.77 15.02 9.84
N TYR A 860 -44.69 14.19 10.36
CA TYR A 860 -44.64 13.72 11.73
C TYR A 860 -43.36 12.92 12.00
N TYR A 861 -43.01 11.94 11.16
CA TYR A 861 -41.79 11.15 11.34
C TYR A 861 -40.52 11.98 11.21
N GLN A 862 -40.43 12.88 10.22
CA GLN A 862 -39.29 13.76 10.05
C GLN A 862 -39.12 14.72 11.23
N LEU A 863 -40.22 15.28 11.76
CA LEU A 863 -40.18 16.10 12.97
C LEU A 863 -39.70 15.33 14.19
N GLN A 864 -40.21 14.11 14.42
CA GLN A 864 -39.80 13.29 15.56
C GLN A 864 -38.28 13.02 15.54
N ASP A 865 -37.75 12.65 14.38
CA ASP A 865 -36.32 12.38 14.23
C ASP A 865 -35.47 13.66 14.35
N ALA A 866 -35.86 14.75 13.70
CA ALA A 866 -35.15 16.02 13.79
C ALA A 866 -35.16 16.60 15.22
N ILE A 867 -36.29 16.50 15.94
CA ILE A 867 -36.42 16.91 17.34
C ILE A 867 -35.52 16.07 18.24
N LYS A 868 -35.45 14.75 18.03
CA LYS A 868 -34.55 13.87 18.78
C LYS A 868 -33.09 14.32 18.64
N ASN A 869 -32.66 14.65 17.43
CA ASN A 869 -31.29 15.11 17.17
C ASN A 869 -31.03 16.51 17.74
N ALA A 870 -31.99 17.43 17.61
CA ALA A 870 -31.91 18.77 18.20
C ALA A 870 -31.85 18.75 19.73
N ASN A 871 -32.52 17.81 20.39
CA ASN A 871 -32.46 17.66 21.84
C ASN A 871 -31.04 17.37 22.35
N VAL A 872 -30.18 16.73 21.56
CA VAL A 872 -28.78 16.51 21.93
C VAL A 872 -28.04 17.84 22.06
N VAL A 873 -28.33 18.80 21.16
CA VAL A 873 -27.75 20.15 21.17
C VAL A 873 -28.30 20.97 22.34
N VAL A 874 -29.60 20.88 22.60
CA VAL A 874 -30.27 21.61 23.70
C VAL A 874 -29.82 21.09 25.08
N ALA A 875 -29.68 19.77 25.24
CA ALA A 875 -29.29 19.14 26.51
C ALA A 875 -27.76 19.08 26.73
N GLY A 876 -26.97 19.27 25.68
CA GLY A 876 -25.52 19.28 25.72
C GLY A 876 -24.98 20.52 26.42
N VAL A 877 -24.70 20.43 27.73
CA VAL A 877 -23.78 21.35 28.39
C VAL A 877 -22.49 21.37 27.57
N LYS A 878 -22.09 22.54 27.07
CA LYS A 878 -20.78 22.75 26.42
C LYS A 878 -19.72 22.03 27.25
N GLY A 879 -19.03 21.07 26.64
CA GLY A 879 -17.79 20.55 27.19
C GLY A 879 -16.93 21.72 27.65
N ILE A 880 -16.35 21.57 28.83
CA ILE A 880 -15.40 22.52 29.43
C ILE A 880 -14.46 22.99 28.33
N ILE A 881 -14.59 24.24 27.91
CA ILE A 881 -13.55 24.90 27.14
C ILE A 881 -12.38 25.00 28.13
N ALA A 882 -11.36 24.18 27.94
CA ALA A 882 -10.09 24.37 28.63
C ALA A 882 -9.52 25.71 28.14
N GLU A 883 -9.84 26.79 28.84
CA GLU A 883 -9.07 28.01 28.68
C GLU A 883 -7.60 27.70 29.04
N PRO A 884 -6.62 28.25 28.29
CA PRO A 884 -5.22 28.08 28.62
C PRO A 884 -5.01 28.58 30.04
N VAL A 885 -4.43 27.74 30.89
CA VAL A 885 -4.22 27.93 32.33
C VAL A 885 -3.86 29.39 32.65
N ALA A 886 -4.86 30.18 33.04
CA ALA A 886 -4.62 31.47 33.63
C ALA A 886 -3.85 31.23 34.92
N LYS A 887 -2.66 31.84 35.04
CA LYS A 887 -1.79 31.79 36.23
C LYS A 887 -2.67 31.88 37.48
N ILE A 888 -2.74 30.80 38.25
CA ILE A 888 -3.51 30.74 39.50
C ILE A 888 -3.00 31.87 40.39
N GLN A 889 -3.79 32.93 40.54
CA GLN A 889 -3.52 33.96 41.52
C GLN A 889 -3.69 33.33 42.91
N LYS A 890 -2.67 33.45 43.76
CA LYS A 890 -2.75 32.98 45.15
C LYS A 890 -3.88 33.74 45.86
N GLY A 891 -4.81 33.00 46.46
CA GLY A 891 -5.96 33.55 47.16
C GLY A 891 -6.97 32.49 47.61
N VAL A 892 -7.83 32.89 48.53
CA VAL A 892 -9.04 32.19 48.97
C VAL A 892 -10.22 32.87 48.28
N TYR A 893 -11.09 32.08 47.68
CA TYR A 893 -12.24 32.56 46.93
C TYR A 893 -13.55 31.99 47.50
N THR A 894 -14.65 32.71 47.36
CA THR A 894 -15.99 32.15 47.55
C THR A 894 -16.29 31.10 46.48
N LEU A 895 -17.35 30.31 46.68
CA LEU A 895 -17.86 29.39 45.64
C LEU A 895 -18.29 30.11 44.36
N THR A 896 -18.60 31.40 44.45
CA THR A 896 -18.94 32.27 43.32
C THR A 896 -17.72 32.93 42.67
N GLY A 897 -16.50 32.61 43.12
CA GLY A 897 -15.25 33.07 42.49
C GLY A 897 -14.76 34.44 42.95
N VAL A 898 -15.33 35.02 44.02
CA VAL A 898 -14.89 36.32 44.57
C VAL A 898 -13.73 36.10 45.55
N LYS A 899 -12.61 36.78 45.34
CA LYS A 899 -11.45 36.69 46.26
C LYS A 899 -11.80 37.33 47.61
N VAL A 900 -11.60 36.59 48.70
CA VAL A 900 -11.95 37.01 50.06
C VAL A 900 -10.74 37.09 51.01
N ALA A 901 -9.64 36.40 50.70
CA ALA A 901 -8.39 36.51 51.44
C ALA A 901 -7.19 36.08 50.58
N ASP A 902 -5.98 36.37 51.03
CA ASP A 902 -4.75 35.91 50.38
C ASP A 902 -4.32 34.50 50.84
N ASN A 903 -4.74 34.07 52.04
CA ASN A 903 -4.47 32.75 52.59
C ASN A 903 -5.61 32.28 53.51
N ALA A 904 -5.59 31.01 53.90
CA ALA A 904 -6.68 30.38 54.65
C ALA A 904 -6.69 30.69 56.17
N ALA A 905 -5.87 31.62 56.66
CA ALA A 905 -5.83 31.94 58.09
C ALA A 905 -6.99 32.88 58.48
N ASN A 906 -7.65 32.59 59.60
CA ASN A 906 -8.69 33.42 60.22
C ASN A 906 -9.94 33.71 59.36
N LEU A 907 -10.30 32.78 58.47
CA LEU A 907 -11.55 32.88 57.72
C LEU A 907 -12.76 32.61 58.64
N PRO A 908 -13.91 33.28 58.41
CA PRO A 908 -15.17 32.91 59.03
C PRO A 908 -15.56 31.45 58.71
N GLN A 909 -16.40 30.84 59.53
CA GLN A 909 -16.93 29.51 59.26
C GLN A 909 -17.69 29.51 57.91
N GLY A 910 -17.32 28.63 56.99
CA GLY A 910 -17.86 28.63 55.64
C GLY A 910 -17.10 27.75 54.65
N LEU A 911 -17.64 27.63 53.44
CA LEU A 911 -17.05 26.85 52.35
C LEU A 911 -16.34 27.78 51.35
N TYR A 912 -15.04 27.56 51.15
CA TYR A 912 -14.18 28.39 50.30
C TYR A 912 -13.42 27.55 49.28
N ILE A 913 -12.88 28.20 48.25
CA ILE A 913 -11.93 27.63 47.29
C ILE A 913 -10.53 28.16 47.63
N VAL A 914 -9.64 27.28 48.05
CA VAL A 914 -8.23 27.60 48.38
C VAL A 914 -7.32 26.78 47.48
N ASN A 915 -6.47 27.43 46.68
CA ASN A 915 -5.58 26.77 45.72
C ASN A 915 -6.31 25.75 44.82
N GLY A 916 -7.53 26.09 44.36
CA GLY A 916 -8.33 25.25 43.49
C GLY A 916 -9.07 24.09 44.18
N LYS A 917 -9.01 23.97 45.51
CA LYS A 917 -9.74 22.92 46.27
C LYS A 917 -10.80 23.54 47.16
N LYS A 918 -11.95 22.87 47.28
CA LYS A 918 -13.00 23.24 48.23
C LYS A 918 -12.55 22.89 49.65
N VAL A 919 -12.54 23.88 50.54
CA VAL A 919 -12.14 23.75 51.94
C VAL A 919 -13.27 24.26 52.82
N ILE A 920 -13.70 23.45 53.78
CA ILE A 920 -14.64 23.87 54.82
C ILE A 920 -13.80 24.42 55.98
N VAL A 921 -13.94 25.70 56.25
CA VAL A 921 -13.44 26.32 57.48
C VAL A 921 -14.53 26.12 58.53
N LYS A 922 -14.22 25.34 59.57
CA LYS A 922 -15.16 24.95 60.62
C LYS A 922 -15.14 25.94 61.77
#